data_AF-A0A350IUX1-F1
#
_entry.id   AF-A0A350IUX1-F1
#
_cell.length_a   1.000
_cell.length_b   1.000
_cell.length_c   1.000
_cell.angle_alpha   90.00
_cell.angle_beta   90.00
_cell.angle_gamma   90.00
#
_symmetry.space_group_name_H-M   'P 1'
#
loop_
_entity.id
_entity.type
_entity.pdbx_description
1 polymer ?
#
loop_
_entity_poly.entity_id
_entity_poly.type
_entity_poly.pdbx_seq_one_letter_code
_entity_poly.pdbx_strand_id
1 'polypeptide(L)'
;RDIFQNWEALALSFPGYVESMIFKFLDASTADGYNPYHIARDGFDWEVVDPTNPWSHIGYWGDHQVVYLLRLLEVSARYHPEALERLLDRRVFAYADLPYRIRAHSAMLREPATTIDFDHNLDRQIQGRAASLGSDGKLLPRPDGTPYHANLVEKLLISVLARLFNYIPEAGVWMNTQRPEWNDANNALVGNGVSVVTLCQLRRLVAFCARLFRATPLAGFELSSELADALRQVAGGLGRHPVPADGRISDRERRSVLDALGAAGSDYRQRLYTEGFSGDRAFLTVPELGSFWDVTLGHIDHSIRANRRADGLYHAYNLMEVSEDGIAIRHLDEMLEGQVAVLGSGALCARECADVLDALRESRLYRADQDSYLLYPDRKLPGFLEKNTLAPEAVLGSAIVASMVEGDDDPIVVRDVNGAVHFRADLRNRHLLRRALEERRLSDTEVTEILALYESVFHHRAFTGRSGAFYKYEGLGCVYWHMVSKLLLSVQEVLASVGGNPEEEAVAERLRKHYTGIRDGLGVHKTPDVYGAMPLDPYSHTPSFAGAQQPGMTGQVKEDLIIRLGEMGVRVEEGRLIFQPQLATRAEFLPEARTFRFIDVDGQEASLHLEIGTLAFTTCQVPVVAHRAGPPRIELTPREGPSRAIAGLALDRATSDAIFERTGEVRRLDVYWGFAEE
;
A
#
# COMPACT_ATOMS: atom_id res chain seq x y z
N ARG A 1 7.04 -6.39 -3.34
CA ARG A 1 5.61 -6.39 -2.97
C ARG A 1 5.00 -7.80 -2.96
N ASP A 2 4.92 -8.49 -4.10
CA ASP A 2 4.06 -9.67 -4.28
C ASP A 2 4.36 -10.80 -3.28
N ILE A 3 5.63 -11.22 -3.18
CA ILE A 3 6.05 -12.29 -2.27
C ILE A 3 5.77 -11.97 -0.79
N PHE A 4 5.97 -10.72 -0.35
CA PHE A 4 5.69 -10.33 1.04
C PHE A 4 4.19 -10.31 1.34
N GLN A 5 3.34 -10.01 0.35
CA GLN A 5 1.89 -10.17 0.49
C GLN A 5 1.49 -11.65 0.61
N ASN A 6 2.11 -12.56 -0.16
CA ASN A 6 1.86 -13.98 0.00
C ASN A 6 2.33 -14.51 1.36
N TRP A 7 3.48 -14.01 1.83
CA TRP A 7 4.05 -14.37 3.12
C TRP A 7 3.20 -13.93 4.31
N GLU A 8 2.46 -12.82 4.21
CA GLU A 8 1.48 -12.44 5.23
C GLU A 8 0.46 -13.56 5.48
N ALA A 9 -0.16 -14.11 4.43
CA ALA A 9 -1.11 -15.21 4.56
C ALA A 9 -0.41 -16.51 5.00
N LEU A 10 0.79 -16.79 4.46
CA LEU A 10 1.57 -17.98 4.85
C LEU A 10 1.95 -17.97 6.34
N ALA A 11 2.28 -16.80 6.89
CA ALA A 11 2.64 -16.63 8.29
C ALA A 11 1.49 -16.99 9.24
N LEU A 12 0.23 -16.95 8.79
CA LEU A 12 -0.91 -17.39 9.61
C LEU A 12 -1.01 -18.92 9.74
N SER A 13 -0.35 -19.65 8.84
CA SER A 13 -0.26 -21.13 8.90
C SER A 13 1.08 -21.62 9.46
N PHE A 14 2.12 -20.78 9.38
CA PHE A 14 3.45 -21.05 9.93
C PHE A 14 3.99 -19.83 10.73
N PRO A 15 3.39 -19.52 11.89
CA PRO A 15 3.74 -18.33 12.65
C PRO A 15 5.22 -18.24 13.03
N GLY A 16 5.88 -19.37 13.34
CA GLY A 16 7.31 -19.43 13.69
C GLY A 16 8.28 -18.85 12.64
N TYR A 17 7.83 -18.60 11.40
CA TYR A 17 8.65 -17.95 10.37
C TYR A 17 8.45 -16.42 10.26
N VAL A 18 7.51 -15.82 10.99
CA VAL A 18 7.18 -14.39 10.78
C VAL A 18 8.36 -13.47 11.07
N GLU A 19 9.14 -13.71 12.14
CA GLU A 19 10.36 -12.94 12.39
C GLU A 19 11.39 -13.13 11.28
N SER A 20 11.54 -14.34 10.74
CA SER A 20 12.43 -14.58 9.59
C SER A 20 12.01 -13.76 8.36
N MET A 21 10.70 -13.64 8.11
CA MET A 21 10.16 -12.80 7.03
C MET A 21 10.42 -11.31 7.31
N ILE A 22 10.30 -10.86 8.56
CA ILE A 22 10.63 -9.49 8.99
C ILE A 22 12.13 -9.20 8.78
N PHE A 23 13.02 -10.10 9.19
CA PHE A 23 14.46 -9.97 8.93
C PHE A 23 14.74 -9.88 7.44
N LYS A 24 14.17 -10.78 6.63
CA LYS A 24 14.34 -10.75 5.18
C LYS A 24 13.86 -9.44 4.55
N PHE A 25 12.77 -8.88 5.05
CA PHE A 25 12.26 -7.58 4.62
C PHE A 25 13.24 -6.46 5.00
N LEU A 26 13.56 -6.36 6.29
CA LEU A 26 14.34 -5.25 6.82
C LEU A 26 15.79 -5.26 6.33
N ASP A 27 16.44 -6.42 6.26
CA ASP A 27 17.83 -6.52 5.78
C ASP A 27 17.97 -6.25 4.28
N ALA A 28 16.88 -6.43 3.52
CA ALA A 28 16.81 -6.00 2.13
C ALA A 28 16.44 -4.51 1.98
N SER A 29 16.03 -3.81 3.04
CA SER A 29 15.77 -2.37 2.99
C SER A 29 17.08 -1.56 3.04
N THR A 30 17.15 -0.51 2.24
CA THR A 30 18.29 0.39 2.12
C THR A 30 18.37 1.39 3.26
N ALA A 31 19.57 1.95 3.49
CA ALA A 31 19.79 2.98 4.51
C ALA A 31 19.12 4.32 4.18
N ASP A 32 18.62 4.53 2.96
CA ASP A 32 17.77 5.67 2.59
C ASP A 32 16.26 5.37 2.64
N GLY A 33 15.88 4.19 3.15
CA GLY A 33 14.50 3.84 3.51
C GLY A 33 13.64 3.26 2.39
N TYR A 34 14.26 2.62 1.41
CA TYR A 34 13.61 1.93 0.28
C TYR A 34 14.08 0.48 0.19
N ASN A 35 13.90 -0.16 -0.97
CA ASN A 35 14.29 -1.55 -1.18
C ASN A 35 14.50 -1.86 -2.68
N PRO A 36 15.27 -2.91 -3.00
CA PRO A 36 15.33 -3.49 -4.34
C PRO A 36 13.97 -4.01 -4.80
N TYR A 37 13.81 -4.14 -6.13
CA TYR A 37 12.56 -4.61 -6.72
C TYR A 37 12.34 -6.13 -6.51
N HIS A 38 13.43 -6.90 -6.38
CA HIS A 38 13.39 -8.36 -6.32
C HIS A 38 14.15 -8.90 -5.10
N ILE A 39 13.57 -9.91 -4.46
CA ILE A 39 14.21 -10.70 -3.40
C ILE A 39 14.30 -12.15 -3.85
N ALA A 40 15.40 -12.81 -3.51
CA ALA A 40 15.65 -14.21 -3.76
C ALA A 40 16.10 -14.90 -2.46
N ARG A 41 16.17 -16.24 -2.46
CA ARG A 41 16.72 -17.00 -1.34
C ARG A 41 18.10 -16.48 -0.94
N ASP A 42 18.96 -16.28 -1.94
CA ASP A 42 20.36 -15.90 -1.75
C ASP A 42 20.57 -14.36 -1.70
N GLY A 43 19.51 -13.56 -1.51
CA GLY A 43 19.66 -12.11 -1.36
C GLY A 43 18.59 -11.31 -2.08
N PHE A 44 19.02 -10.34 -2.87
CA PHE A 44 18.18 -9.42 -3.62
C PHE A 44 18.89 -8.88 -4.87
N ASP A 45 18.10 -8.35 -5.80
CA ASP A 45 18.57 -7.76 -7.06
C ASP A 45 17.91 -6.40 -7.32
N TRP A 46 18.66 -5.49 -7.92
CA TRP A 46 18.17 -4.17 -8.34
C TRP A 46 18.10 -4.08 -9.87
N GLU A 47 17.26 -3.18 -10.37
CA GLU A 47 17.21 -2.88 -11.80
C GLU A 47 18.47 -2.09 -12.20
N VAL A 48 18.95 -2.32 -13.43
CA VAL A 48 20.09 -1.61 -14.01
C VAL A 48 19.60 -0.88 -15.26
N VAL A 49 20.09 0.34 -15.48
CA VAL A 49 19.76 1.13 -16.68
C VAL A 49 20.37 0.47 -17.91
N ASP A 50 19.56 0.20 -18.93
CA ASP A 50 20.00 -0.22 -20.26
C ASP A 50 20.39 1.04 -21.09
N PRO A 51 21.68 1.26 -21.38
CA PRO A 51 22.14 2.45 -22.10
C PRO A 51 21.59 2.55 -23.53
N THR A 52 21.11 1.45 -24.10
CA THR A 52 20.55 1.42 -25.46
C THR A 52 19.06 1.73 -25.50
N ASN A 53 18.39 1.72 -24.34
CA ASN A 53 16.98 2.00 -24.20
C ASN A 53 16.76 3.33 -23.45
N PRO A 54 16.38 4.42 -24.14
CA PRO A 54 16.17 5.72 -23.50
C PRO A 54 14.98 5.75 -22.52
N TRP A 55 14.16 4.70 -22.50
CA TRP A 55 13.05 4.51 -21.55
C TRP A 55 13.39 3.54 -20.42
N SER A 56 14.65 3.07 -20.36
CA SER A 56 15.14 2.32 -19.22
C SER A 56 15.35 3.28 -18.06
N HIS A 57 14.57 3.09 -17.01
CA HIS A 57 14.68 3.87 -15.79
C HIS A 57 14.87 2.92 -14.62
N ILE A 58 15.33 3.45 -13.49
CA ILE A 58 15.40 2.76 -12.19
C ILE A 58 14.61 3.58 -11.18
N GLY A 59 14.33 3.02 -10.01
CA GLY A 59 13.72 3.79 -8.93
C GLY A 59 13.16 2.92 -7.81
N TYR A 60 12.35 3.53 -6.95
CA TYR A 60 11.75 2.89 -5.80
C TYR A 60 10.24 3.11 -5.79
N TRP A 61 9.47 2.03 -5.66
CA TRP A 61 8.01 2.12 -5.54
C TRP A 61 7.63 2.65 -4.16
N GLY A 62 6.72 3.63 -4.12
CA GLY A 62 6.38 4.36 -2.89
C GLY A 62 5.72 3.49 -1.80
N ASP A 63 4.91 2.50 -2.21
CA ASP A 63 4.13 1.64 -1.33
C ASP A 63 4.95 0.48 -0.72
N HIS A 64 6.15 0.19 -1.26
CA HIS A 64 6.87 -1.05 -0.97
C HIS A 64 7.32 -1.25 0.49
N GLN A 65 7.43 -0.20 1.31
CA GLN A 65 7.94 -0.36 2.68
C GLN A 65 6.84 -0.41 3.73
N VAL A 66 5.89 0.51 3.71
CA VAL A 66 5.06 0.81 4.87
C VAL A 66 4.09 -0.32 5.18
N VAL A 67 3.11 -0.56 4.31
CA VAL A 67 2.03 -1.51 4.60
C VAL A 67 2.53 -2.95 4.68
N TYR A 68 3.42 -3.36 3.78
CA TYR A 68 3.87 -4.76 3.72
C TYR A 68 4.72 -5.16 4.93
N LEU A 69 5.59 -4.27 5.41
CA LEU A 69 6.31 -4.46 6.67
C LEU A 69 5.34 -4.50 7.84
N LEU A 70 4.44 -3.50 7.92
CA LEU A 70 3.48 -3.37 9.01
C LEU A 70 2.63 -4.63 9.18
N ARG A 71 2.16 -5.24 8.08
CA ARG A 71 1.39 -6.49 8.16
C ARG A 71 2.17 -7.62 8.82
N LEU A 72 3.45 -7.79 8.51
CA LEU A 72 4.31 -8.78 9.17
C LEU A 72 4.55 -8.44 10.66
N LEU A 73 4.78 -7.17 10.98
CA LEU A 73 4.93 -6.70 12.36
C LEU A 73 3.66 -6.95 13.19
N GLU A 74 2.48 -6.73 12.61
CA GLU A 74 1.19 -7.01 13.26
C GLU A 74 0.92 -8.50 13.43
N VAL A 75 1.39 -9.35 12.52
CA VAL A 75 1.37 -10.80 12.72
C VAL A 75 2.30 -11.20 13.86
N SER A 76 3.56 -10.75 13.86
CA SER A 76 4.52 -11.02 14.95
C SER A 76 3.99 -10.55 16.30
N ALA A 77 3.46 -9.32 16.40
CA ALA A 77 2.93 -8.80 17.66
C ALA A 77 1.72 -9.60 18.19
N ARG A 78 0.89 -10.16 17.30
CA ARG A 78 -0.26 -10.99 17.70
C ARG A 78 0.16 -12.38 18.15
N TYR A 79 1.02 -13.05 17.37
CA TYR A 79 1.40 -14.45 17.60
C TYR A 79 2.53 -14.59 18.63
N HIS A 80 3.52 -13.70 18.60
CA HIS A 80 4.71 -13.73 19.47
C HIS A 80 4.86 -12.40 20.24
N PRO A 81 4.04 -12.16 21.28
CA PRO A 81 4.19 -10.97 22.12
C PRO A 81 5.62 -10.84 22.65
N GLU A 82 6.08 -9.59 22.79
CA GLU A 82 7.45 -9.22 23.19
C GLU A 82 8.56 -9.58 22.16
N ALA A 83 8.28 -10.30 21.07
CA ALA A 83 9.32 -10.67 20.09
C ALA A 83 9.98 -9.45 19.45
N LEU A 84 9.18 -8.46 19.06
CA LEU A 84 9.69 -7.20 18.53
C LEU A 84 10.41 -6.36 19.59
N GLU A 85 9.93 -6.38 20.84
CA GLU A 85 10.56 -5.65 21.96
C GLU A 85 12.00 -6.13 22.18
N ARG A 86 12.22 -7.45 22.11
CA ARG A 86 13.57 -8.06 22.20
C ARG A 86 14.51 -7.67 21.07
N LEU A 87 14.02 -7.05 19.99
CA LEU A 87 14.82 -6.64 18.84
C LEU A 87 15.08 -5.13 18.80
N LEU A 88 14.48 -4.36 19.72
CA LEU A 88 14.56 -2.89 19.71
C LEU A 88 15.99 -2.36 19.91
N ASP A 89 16.78 -2.97 20.80
CA ASP A 89 18.15 -2.54 21.09
C ASP A 89 19.22 -3.47 20.48
N ARG A 90 18.83 -4.68 20.04
CA ARG A 90 19.74 -5.68 19.46
C ARG A 90 20.18 -5.28 18.05
N ARG A 91 21.49 -5.11 17.86
CA ARG A 91 22.11 -4.79 16.57
C ARG A 91 22.30 -6.05 15.71
N VAL A 92 21.23 -6.45 15.04
CA VAL A 92 21.18 -7.70 14.26
C VAL A 92 20.67 -7.51 12.83
N PHE A 93 20.22 -6.32 12.46
CA PHE A 93 19.75 -6.01 11.11
C PHE A 93 20.84 -5.36 10.28
N ALA A 94 20.81 -5.57 8.96
CA ALA A 94 21.71 -4.93 8.00
C ALA A 94 20.96 -3.92 7.11
N TYR A 95 21.70 -3.22 6.25
CA TYR A 95 21.13 -2.43 5.16
C TYR A 95 21.58 -2.98 3.82
N ALA A 96 20.67 -3.05 2.86
CA ALA A 96 21.02 -3.30 1.46
C ALA A 96 21.81 -2.11 0.88
N ASP A 97 22.91 -2.39 0.18
CA ASP A 97 23.68 -1.40 -0.57
C ASP A 97 23.24 -1.42 -2.03
N LEU A 98 22.56 -0.36 -2.46
CA LEU A 98 22.05 -0.21 -3.81
C LEU A 98 22.77 0.95 -4.52
N PRO A 99 23.08 0.83 -5.82
CA PRO A 99 23.76 1.86 -6.60
C PRO A 99 22.82 2.98 -7.05
N TYR A 100 21.84 3.35 -6.22
CA TYR A 100 20.90 4.41 -6.52
C TYR A 100 21.23 5.65 -5.68
N ARG A 101 21.16 6.83 -6.30
CA ARG A 101 21.44 8.12 -5.66
C ARG A 101 20.24 9.02 -5.79
N ILE A 102 19.51 9.16 -4.69
CA ILE A 102 18.39 10.08 -4.61
C ILE A 102 18.93 11.51 -4.55
N ARG A 103 18.53 12.35 -5.50
CA ARG A 103 19.00 13.74 -5.62
C ARG A 103 18.65 14.59 -4.40
N ALA A 104 19.21 15.80 -4.36
CA ALA A 104 18.84 16.81 -3.36
C ALA A 104 17.40 17.29 -3.57
N HIS A 105 16.72 17.64 -2.49
CA HIS A 105 15.34 18.15 -2.50
C HIS A 105 15.14 19.32 -3.49
N SER A 106 16.06 20.28 -3.50
CA SER A 106 15.99 21.43 -4.42
C SER A 106 16.09 21.02 -5.89
N ALA A 107 16.79 19.93 -6.21
CA ALA A 107 16.85 19.38 -7.56
C ALA A 107 15.56 18.64 -7.92
N MET A 108 14.96 17.91 -6.98
CA MET A 108 13.66 17.25 -7.19
C MET A 108 12.54 18.26 -7.43
N LEU A 109 12.51 19.38 -6.70
CA LEU A 109 11.50 20.43 -6.93
C LEU A 109 11.62 21.06 -8.33
N ARG A 110 12.82 21.09 -8.91
CA ARG A 110 13.05 21.60 -10.27
C ARG A 110 12.69 20.59 -11.35
N GLU A 111 13.04 19.32 -11.14
CA GLU A 111 12.82 18.23 -12.10
C GLU A 111 12.29 16.98 -11.38
N PRO A 112 10.98 16.94 -11.07
CA PRO A 112 10.40 15.88 -10.24
C PRO A 112 10.28 14.54 -10.98
N ALA A 113 10.45 14.51 -12.30
CA ALA A 113 10.45 13.27 -13.07
C ALA A 113 11.83 12.59 -13.10
N THR A 114 12.92 13.31 -12.76
CA THR A 114 14.30 12.78 -12.77
C THR A 114 14.99 13.07 -11.44
N THR A 115 14.89 12.13 -10.51
CA THR A 115 15.23 12.32 -9.09
C THR A 115 16.19 11.27 -8.54
N ILE A 116 16.48 10.20 -9.30
CA ILE A 116 17.36 9.12 -8.88
C ILE A 116 18.35 8.80 -10.00
N ASP A 117 19.64 8.93 -9.69
CA ASP A 117 20.74 8.59 -10.59
C ASP A 117 21.28 7.17 -10.28
N PHE A 118 21.77 6.48 -11.31
CA PHE A 118 22.45 5.19 -11.16
C PHE A 118 23.97 5.40 -11.01
N ASP A 119 24.52 5.00 -9.87
CA ASP A 119 25.96 5.07 -9.57
C ASP A 119 26.68 3.83 -10.09
N HIS A 120 27.14 3.90 -11.34
CA HIS A 120 27.89 2.81 -11.97
C HIS A 120 29.20 2.44 -11.25
N ASN A 121 29.80 3.37 -10.51
CA ASN A 121 31.03 3.07 -9.76
C ASN A 121 30.69 2.24 -8.53
N LEU A 122 29.66 2.63 -7.78
CA LEU A 122 29.18 1.84 -6.65
C LEU A 122 28.70 0.46 -7.12
N ASP A 123 27.96 0.36 -8.22
CA ASP A 123 27.51 -0.93 -8.76
C ASP A 123 28.69 -1.89 -8.97
N ARG A 124 29.76 -1.43 -9.66
CA ARG A 124 30.96 -2.25 -9.84
C ARG A 124 31.63 -2.65 -8.52
N GLN A 125 31.63 -1.77 -7.52
CA GLN A 125 32.17 -2.08 -6.20
C GLN A 125 31.33 -3.14 -5.49
N ILE A 126 30.00 -2.99 -5.49
CA ILE A 126 29.08 -3.97 -4.89
C ILE A 126 29.25 -5.33 -5.58
N GLN A 127 29.26 -5.38 -6.91
CA GLN A 127 29.45 -6.64 -7.65
C GLN A 127 30.82 -7.28 -7.34
N GLY A 128 31.88 -6.47 -7.22
CA GLY A 128 33.19 -6.95 -6.81
C GLY A 128 33.21 -7.56 -5.41
N ARG A 129 32.51 -6.95 -4.44
CA ARG A 129 32.35 -7.52 -3.09
C ARG A 129 31.47 -8.76 -3.11
N ALA A 130 30.40 -8.78 -3.90
CA ALA A 130 29.52 -9.93 -4.00
C ALA A 130 30.25 -11.16 -4.59
N ALA A 131 31.16 -10.94 -5.54
CA ALA A 131 32.00 -12.01 -6.10
C ALA A 131 32.99 -12.61 -5.08
N SER A 132 33.43 -11.85 -4.07
CA SER A 132 34.40 -12.31 -3.06
C SER A 132 33.76 -12.80 -1.75
N LEU A 133 32.67 -12.17 -1.31
CA LEU A 133 32.01 -12.42 -0.03
C LEU A 133 30.66 -13.15 -0.17
N GLY A 134 30.20 -13.40 -1.40
CA GLY A 134 28.86 -13.89 -1.65
C GLY A 134 27.79 -12.81 -1.50
N SER A 135 26.55 -13.21 -1.21
CA SER A 135 25.39 -12.32 -1.12
C SER A 135 25.58 -11.15 -0.16
N ASP A 136 26.28 -11.37 0.94
CA ASP A 136 26.50 -10.37 1.99
C ASP A 136 27.41 -9.22 1.51
N GLY A 137 28.15 -9.41 0.41
CA GLY A 137 28.87 -8.32 -0.26
C GLY A 137 27.96 -7.21 -0.80
N LYS A 138 26.65 -7.50 -0.96
CA LYS A 138 25.59 -6.54 -1.31
C LYS A 138 25.06 -5.74 -0.13
N LEU A 139 25.51 -6.01 1.10
CA LEU A 139 25.14 -5.21 2.27
C LEU A 139 26.03 -3.97 2.40
N LEU A 140 25.50 -2.93 3.03
CA LEU A 140 26.21 -1.69 3.28
C LEU A 140 27.40 -1.95 4.21
N PRO A 141 28.65 -1.73 3.75
CA PRO A 141 29.82 -2.05 4.55
C PRO A 141 30.14 -0.93 5.54
N ARG A 142 30.83 -1.31 6.62
CA ARG A 142 31.59 -0.43 7.49
C ARG A 142 32.96 -0.12 6.87
N PRO A 143 33.73 0.85 7.42
CA PRO A 143 35.09 1.11 6.96
C PRO A 143 36.03 -0.11 6.99
N ASP A 144 35.76 -1.09 7.87
CA ASP A 144 36.53 -2.34 7.96
C ASP A 144 36.07 -3.44 6.98
N GLY A 145 35.06 -3.17 6.15
CA GLY A 145 34.50 -4.08 5.15
C GLY A 145 33.44 -5.05 5.67
N THR A 146 33.11 -5.06 6.97
CA THR A 146 32.03 -5.87 7.53
C THR A 146 30.65 -5.20 7.34
N PRO A 147 29.54 -5.95 7.29
CA PRO A 147 28.21 -5.34 7.21
C PRO A 147 27.92 -4.42 8.40
N TYR A 148 27.30 -3.26 8.12
CA TYR A 148 26.78 -2.39 9.16
C TYR A 148 25.58 -3.04 9.85
N HIS A 149 25.61 -3.12 11.18
CA HIS A 149 24.51 -3.66 11.97
C HIS A 149 23.72 -2.57 12.71
N ALA A 150 22.41 -2.58 12.51
CA ALA A 150 21.40 -1.71 13.09
C ALA A 150 20.46 -2.51 14.01
N ASN A 151 19.74 -1.82 14.89
CA ASN A 151 18.65 -2.40 15.68
C ASN A 151 17.29 -2.14 15.03
N LEU A 152 16.22 -2.75 15.55
CA LEU A 152 14.88 -2.61 14.96
C LEU A 152 14.41 -1.14 14.97
N VAL A 153 14.78 -0.38 15.99
CA VAL A 153 14.41 1.04 16.12
C VAL A 153 14.94 1.85 14.95
N GLU A 154 16.22 1.68 14.62
CA GLU A 154 16.84 2.35 13.48
C GLU A 154 16.14 2.00 12.16
N LYS A 155 15.82 0.72 11.95
CA LYS A 155 15.13 0.22 10.75
C LYS A 155 13.69 0.74 10.62
N LEU A 156 12.95 0.87 11.73
CA LEU A 156 11.60 1.44 11.72
C LEU A 156 11.65 2.95 11.50
N LEU A 157 12.59 3.65 12.14
CA LEU A 157 12.74 5.09 12.00
C LEU A 157 13.09 5.50 10.58
N ILE A 158 14.06 4.85 9.92
CA ILE A 158 14.37 5.20 8.53
C ILE A 158 13.20 4.92 7.59
N SER A 159 12.41 3.86 7.86
CA SER A 159 11.21 3.54 7.08
C SER A 159 10.15 4.66 7.19
N VAL A 160 10.00 5.27 8.37
CA VAL A 160 9.09 6.42 8.58
C VAL A 160 9.68 7.72 8.03
N LEU A 161 10.93 8.03 8.36
CA LEU A 161 11.59 9.29 7.98
C LEU A 161 11.68 9.45 6.47
N ALA A 162 11.95 8.37 5.71
CA ALA A 162 11.96 8.42 4.26
C ALA A 162 10.63 8.88 3.64
N ARG A 163 9.50 8.61 4.29
CA ARG A 163 8.18 9.12 3.88
C ARG A 163 7.97 10.55 4.35
N LEU A 164 8.40 10.87 5.56
CA LEU A 164 8.29 12.23 6.11
C LEU A 164 9.15 13.25 5.35
N PHE A 165 10.30 12.87 4.79
CA PHE A 165 11.09 13.73 3.89
C PHE A 165 10.30 14.17 2.66
N ASN A 166 9.24 13.42 2.33
CA ASN A 166 8.36 13.63 1.19
C ASN A 166 6.93 13.98 1.63
N TYR A 167 6.69 14.26 2.91
CA TYR A 167 5.36 14.58 3.41
C TYR A 167 4.98 16.02 3.07
N ILE A 168 3.83 16.15 2.42
CA ILE A 168 3.22 17.43 2.05
C ILE A 168 1.91 17.53 2.85
N PRO A 169 1.81 18.48 3.80
CA PRO A 169 0.60 18.66 4.58
C PRO A 169 -0.64 18.76 3.69
N GLU A 170 -1.76 18.19 4.12
CA GLU A 170 -3.06 18.10 3.42
C GLU A 170 -3.04 17.43 2.04
N ALA A 171 -1.88 17.02 1.52
CA ALA A 171 -1.75 16.40 0.20
C ALA A 171 -1.38 14.92 0.26
N GLY A 172 -0.49 14.50 1.17
CA GLY A 172 -0.01 13.11 1.30
C GLY A 172 1.51 12.98 1.22
N VAL A 173 1.99 11.83 0.75
CA VAL A 173 3.42 11.53 0.53
C VAL A 173 3.77 11.69 -0.94
N TRP A 174 4.74 12.55 -1.25
CA TRP A 174 5.14 12.90 -2.61
C TRP A 174 5.72 11.69 -3.38
N MET A 175 5.21 11.44 -4.59
CA MET A 175 5.62 10.33 -5.46
C MET A 175 6.77 10.75 -6.38
N ASN A 176 7.97 10.86 -5.83
CA ASN A 176 9.14 11.43 -6.51
C ASN A 176 10.32 10.46 -6.68
N THR A 177 10.06 9.15 -6.71
CA THR A 177 11.11 8.11 -6.73
C THR A 177 11.16 7.30 -8.03
N GLN A 178 10.75 7.90 -9.15
CA GLN A 178 10.83 7.34 -10.52
C GLN A 178 10.07 6.02 -10.75
N ARG A 179 9.23 5.61 -9.79
CA ARG A 179 8.34 4.46 -9.87
C ARG A 179 6.99 4.77 -9.23
N PRO A 180 5.90 4.17 -9.73
CA PRO A 180 4.58 4.34 -9.15
C PRO A 180 4.46 3.64 -7.79
N GLU A 181 3.24 3.61 -7.27
CA GLU A 181 2.86 2.75 -6.15
C GLU A 181 2.17 1.48 -6.67
N TRP A 182 1.03 1.08 -6.07
CA TRP A 182 0.43 -0.20 -6.37
C TRP A 182 -0.07 -0.29 -7.81
N ASN A 183 -0.78 0.75 -8.26
CA ASN A 183 -1.39 0.83 -9.58
C ASN A 183 -0.40 1.33 -10.64
N ASP A 184 0.25 0.40 -11.34
CA ASP A 184 1.19 0.73 -12.42
C ASP A 184 0.51 1.44 -13.61
N ALA A 185 -0.82 1.30 -13.79
CA ALA A 185 -1.53 2.01 -14.83
C ALA A 185 -1.65 3.53 -14.58
N ASN A 186 -1.41 3.99 -13.34
CA ASN A 186 -1.33 5.40 -12.95
C ASN A 186 0.13 5.90 -12.83
N ASN A 187 1.06 5.32 -13.59
CA ASN A 187 2.48 5.65 -13.50
C ASN A 187 2.87 7.09 -13.88
N ALA A 188 2.03 7.83 -14.61
CA ALA A 188 2.30 9.23 -14.92
C ALA A 188 2.04 10.17 -13.73
N LEU A 189 1.49 9.65 -12.62
CA LEU A 189 1.47 10.38 -11.34
C LEU A 189 2.88 10.54 -10.76
N VAL A 190 3.86 9.73 -11.15
CA VAL A 190 5.24 9.90 -10.69
C VAL A 190 5.75 11.28 -11.14
N GLY A 191 6.26 12.05 -10.19
CA GLY A 191 6.67 13.43 -10.39
C GLY A 191 5.79 14.37 -9.59
N ASN A 192 4.56 14.65 -10.03
CA ASN A 192 3.68 15.61 -9.34
C ASN A 192 2.60 14.97 -8.46
N GLY A 193 2.47 13.65 -8.50
CA GLY A 193 1.52 12.89 -7.71
C GLY A 193 1.90 12.87 -6.23
N VAL A 194 0.88 12.86 -5.38
CA VAL A 194 1.03 12.80 -3.92
C VAL A 194 0.06 11.75 -3.40
N SER A 195 0.57 10.77 -2.67
CA SER A 195 -0.18 9.60 -2.20
C SER A 195 -0.79 9.83 -0.82
N VAL A 196 -2.12 9.92 -0.77
CA VAL A 196 -2.90 9.83 0.47
C VAL A 196 -2.99 8.37 0.92
N VAL A 197 -2.94 7.42 -0.02
CA VAL A 197 -2.90 5.98 0.25
C VAL A 197 -1.73 5.62 1.18
N THR A 198 -0.52 6.03 0.82
CA THR A 198 0.68 5.81 1.64
C THR A 198 0.63 6.62 2.93
N LEU A 199 0.01 7.80 2.95
CA LEU A 199 -0.20 8.58 4.18
C LEU A 199 -1.09 7.82 5.19
N CYS A 200 -2.20 7.23 4.72
CA CYS A 200 -3.09 6.40 5.55
C CYS A 200 -2.38 5.17 6.11
N GLN A 201 -1.55 4.51 5.30
CA GLN A 201 -0.73 3.37 5.75
C GLN A 201 0.35 3.82 6.75
N LEU A 202 0.98 4.97 6.51
CA LEU A 202 1.99 5.55 7.39
C LEU A 202 1.39 5.88 8.75
N ARG A 203 0.16 6.41 8.78
CA ARG A 203 -0.57 6.65 10.03
C ARG A 203 -0.64 5.39 10.89
N ARG A 204 -1.04 4.25 10.32
CA ARG A 204 -1.14 2.98 11.04
C ARG A 204 0.22 2.48 11.51
N LEU A 205 1.27 2.62 10.70
CA LEU A 205 2.64 2.27 11.10
C LEU A 205 3.14 3.14 12.26
N VAL A 206 2.94 4.46 12.19
CA VAL A 206 3.35 5.38 13.25
C VAL A 206 2.59 5.08 14.55
N ALA A 207 1.28 4.80 14.48
CA ALA A 207 0.50 4.40 15.64
C ALA A 207 0.99 3.06 16.24
N PHE A 208 1.33 2.09 15.39
CA PHE A 208 1.92 0.83 15.80
C PHE A 208 3.26 1.04 16.52
N CYS A 209 4.16 1.83 15.93
CA CYS A 209 5.43 2.21 16.55
C CYS A 209 5.19 2.89 17.89
N ALA A 210 4.36 3.95 17.95
CA ALA A 210 4.08 4.69 19.18
C ALA A 210 3.66 3.77 20.33
N ARG A 211 2.82 2.76 20.06
CA ARG A 211 2.43 1.74 21.05
C ARG A 211 3.61 0.86 21.45
N LEU A 212 4.37 0.32 20.48
CA LEU A 212 5.54 -0.53 20.73
C LEU A 212 6.59 0.18 21.60
N PHE A 213 6.88 1.45 21.30
CA PHE A 213 7.86 2.25 22.04
C PHE A 213 7.38 2.70 23.42
N ARG A 214 6.07 2.85 23.64
CA ARG A 214 5.52 3.18 24.97
C ARG A 214 5.43 1.98 25.90
N ALA A 215 5.34 0.76 25.36
CA ALA A 215 5.25 -0.47 26.13
C ALA A 215 6.62 -0.95 26.65
N THR A 216 7.73 -0.49 26.05
CA THR A 216 9.08 -0.95 26.40
C THR A 216 9.52 -0.48 27.79
N PRO A 217 10.23 -1.33 28.58
CA PRO A 217 10.84 -0.91 29.84
C PRO A 217 12.16 -0.15 29.66
N LEU A 218 12.67 -0.02 28.43
CA LEU A 218 13.95 0.62 28.13
C LEU A 218 13.86 2.16 28.27
N ALA A 219 14.95 2.80 28.69
CA ALA A 219 15.01 4.27 28.81
C ALA A 219 15.21 4.99 27.46
N GLY A 220 15.76 4.28 26.47
CA GLY A 220 16.10 4.82 25.17
C GLY A 220 16.95 3.84 24.35
N PHE A 221 17.39 4.28 23.18
CA PHE A 221 18.06 3.46 22.18
C PHE A 221 19.27 4.16 21.58
N GLU A 222 20.33 3.39 21.28
CA GLU A 222 21.48 3.88 20.53
C GLU A 222 21.29 3.63 19.02
N LEU A 223 21.43 4.67 18.22
CA LEU A 223 21.27 4.68 16.76
C LEU A 223 22.47 5.32 16.09
N SER A 224 22.61 5.19 14.77
CA SER A 224 23.51 6.08 14.00
C SER A 224 23.27 7.55 14.33
N SER A 225 24.34 8.30 14.55
CA SER A 225 24.27 9.75 14.78
C SER A 225 23.57 10.46 13.62
N GLU A 226 23.82 10.02 12.39
CA GLU A 226 23.23 10.56 11.17
C GLU A 226 21.69 10.46 11.18
N LEU A 227 21.14 9.31 11.61
CA LEU A 227 19.70 9.11 11.66
C LEU A 227 19.06 9.86 12.83
N ALA A 228 19.73 9.88 14.00
CA ALA A 228 19.27 10.64 15.16
C ALA A 228 19.18 12.15 14.85
N ASP A 229 20.15 12.69 14.12
CA ASP A 229 20.12 14.08 13.66
C ASP A 229 18.97 14.32 12.67
N ALA A 230 18.78 13.43 11.70
CA ALA A 230 17.67 13.52 10.75
C ALA A 230 16.31 13.51 11.45
N LEU A 231 16.14 12.65 12.47
CA LEU A 231 14.94 12.60 13.30
C LEU A 231 14.68 13.92 14.01
N ARG A 232 15.69 14.47 14.68
CA ARG A 232 15.57 15.75 15.41
C ARG A 232 15.27 16.91 14.48
N GLN A 233 15.85 16.92 13.27
CA GLN A 233 15.54 17.93 12.26
C GLN A 233 14.10 17.83 11.77
N VAL A 234 13.61 16.62 11.48
CA VAL A 234 12.21 16.39 11.10
C VAL A 234 11.26 16.77 12.23
N ALA A 235 11.53 16.32 13.45
CA ALA A 235 10.72 16.67 14.63
C ALA A 235 10.68 18.19 14.86
N GLY A 236 11.82 18.87 14.74
CA GLY A 236 11.91 20.32 14.83
C GLY A 236 11.20 21.04 13.67
N GLY A 237 11.23 20.48 12.46
CA GLY A 237 10.49 20.96 11.30
C GLY A 237 8.99 20.91 11.54
N LEU A 238 8.45 19.75 11.93
CA LEU A 238 7.03 19.58 12.26
C LEU A 238 6.61 20.45 13.45
N GLY A 239 7.46 20.57 14.48
CA GLY A 239 7.17 21.36 15.68
C GLY A 239 7.14 22.88 15.44
N ARG A 240 7.95 23.40 14.50
CA ARG A 240 7.89 24.82 14.09
C ARG A 240 6.68 25.16 13.23
N HIS A 241 6.03 24.14 12.67
CA HIS A 241 4.85 24.25 11.83
C HIS A 241 3.68 23.46 12.45
N PRO A 242 3.17 23.86 13.62
CA PRO A 242 2.07 23.14 14.25
C PRO A 242 0.82 23.18 13.35
N VAL A 243 0.02 22.13 13.42
CA VAL A 243 -1.28 22.08 12.73
C VAL A 243 -2.16 23.24 13.23
N PRO A 244 -2.68 24.11 12.35
CA PRO A 244 -3.50 25.25 12.74
C PRO A 244 -4.82 24.83 13.40
N ALA A 245 -5.27 25.58 14.41
CA ALA A 245 -6.54 25.32 15.09
C ALA A 245 -7.78 25.56 14.21
N ASP A 246 -7.66 26.42 13.20
CA ASP A 246 -8.69 26.70 12.18
C ASP A 246 -8.65 25.71 11.00
N GLY A 247 -7.67 24.80 10.99
CA GLY A 247 -7.65 23.59 10.16
C GLY A 247 -7.26 23.78 8.70
N ARG A 248 -6.70 24.92 8.27
CA ARG A 248 -6.21 25.09 6.89
C ARG A 248 -4.76 25.51 6.88
N ILE A 249 -3.93 24.79 6.12
CA ILE A 249 -2.54 25.15 5.87
C ILE A 249 -2.46 25.88 4.52
N SER A 250 -1.86 27.06 4.48
CA SER A 250 -1.68 27.80 3.23
C SER A 250 -0.63 27.14 2.33
N ASP A 251 -0.70 27.39 1.02
CA ASP A 251 0.27 26.85 0.05
C ASP A 251 1.73 27.22 0.39
N ARG A 252 1.94 28.41 0.97
CA ARG A 252 3.25 28.87 1.44
C ARG A 252 3.73 28.09 2.66
N GLU A 253 2.85 27.86 3.64
CA GLU A 253 3.19 27.04 4.82
C GLU A 253 3.45 25.59 4.44
N ARG A 254 2.64 25.04 3.53
CA ARG A 254 2.82 23.71 2.97
C ARG A 254 4.18 23.53 2.34
N ARG A 255 4.61 24.52 1.55
CA ARG A 255 5.97 24.58 0.99
C ARG A 255 7.02 24.65 2.08
N SER A 256 6.84 25.51 3.08
CA SER A 256 7.80 25.64 4.19
C SER A 256 8.00 24.33 4.96
N VAL A 257 6.94 23.56 5.18
CA VAL A 257 7.03 22.22 5.79
C VAL A 257 7.81 21.28 4.88
N LEU A 258 7.43 21.15 3.60
CA LEU A 258 8.12 20.27 2.67
C LEU A 258 9.61 20.63 2.54
N ASP A 259 9.94 21.92 2.40
CA ASP A 259 11.31 22.41 2.31
C ASP A 259 12.14 22.01 3.55
N ALA A 260 11.56 22.14 4.76
CA ALA A 260 12.24 21.77 6.00
C ALA A 260 12.49 20.26 6.10
N LEU A 261 11.50 19.42 5.77
CA LEU A 261 11.61 17.97 5.87
C LEU A 261 12.48 17.38 4.75
N GLY A 262 12.32 17.89 3.52
CA GLY A 262 13.08 17.48 2.36
C GLY A 262 14.55 17.88 2.43
N ALA A 263 14.87 19.04 3.02
CA ALA A 263 16.24 19.44 3.31
C ALA A 263 16.90 18.48 4.31
N ALA A 264 16.22 18.16 5.42
CA ALA A 264 16.72 17.19 6.41
C ALA A 264 17.02 15.82 5.78
N GLY A 265 16.13 15.35 4.90
CA GLY A 265 16.35 14.12 4.14
C GLY A 265 17.51 14.20 3.14
N SER A 266 17.72 15.36 2.52
CA SER A 266 18.84 15.58 1.61
C SER A 266 20.17 15.57 2.34
N ASP A 267 20.26 16.26 3.47
CA ASP A 267 21.46 16.34 4.30
C ASP A 267 21.83 14.96 4.90
N TYR A 268 20.82 14.17 5.27
CA TYR A 268 21.02 12.78 5.69
C TYR A 268 21.61 11.91 4.56
N ARG A 269 20.93 11.88 3.40
CA ARG A 269 21.34 11.02 2.28
C ARG A 269 22.67 11.43 1.68
N GLN A 270 22.93 12.73 1.53
CA GLN A 270 24.19 13.20 0.96
C GLN A 270 25.38 12.77 1.81
N ARG A 271 25.32 12.97 3.14
CA ARG A 271 26.34 12.48 4.07
C ARG A 271 26.52 10.96 3.93
N LEU A 272 25.43 10.21 3.95
CA LEU A 272 25.46 8.75 3.77
C LEU A 272 26.11 8.33 2.44
N TYR A 273 25.78 8.99 1.33
CA TYR A 273 26.30 8.63 0.01
C TYR A 273 27.77 9.01 -0.19
N THR A 274 28.25 10.10 0.43
CA THR A 274 29.64 10.56 0.28
C THR A 274 30.59 9.92 1.28
N GLU A 275 30.14 9.69 2.50
CA GLU A 275 30.99 9.29 3.64
C GLU A 275 30.62 7.92 4.22
N GLY A 276 29.44 7.39 3.91
CA GLY A 276 28.89 6.22 4.61
C GLY A 276 28.43 6.57 6.02
N PHE A 277 28.19 5.56 6.87
CA PHE A 277 28.01 5.78 8.30
C PHE A 277 29.36 6.01 8.97
N SER A 278 29.46 7.10 9.76
CA SER A 278 30.65 7.43 10.57
C SER A 278 31.03 6.33 11.56
N GLY A 279 30.03 5.59 12.04
CA GLY A 279 30.16 4.64 13.15
C GLY A 279 29.84 5.26 14.51
N ASP A 280 29.71 6.59 14.58
CA ASP A 280 29.26 7.28 15.79
C ASP A 280 27.80 6.95 16.09
N ARG A 281 27.50 6.95 17.39
CA ARG A 281 26.16 6.60 17.89
C ARG A 281 25.61 7.73 18.76
N ALA A 282 24.31 7.97 18.62
CA ALA A 282 23.55 8.88 19.44
C ALA A 282 22.48 8.12 20.22
N PHE A 283 22.28 8.50 21.49
CA PHE A 283 21.22 7.96 22.33
C PHE A 283 19.96 8.80 22.18
N LEU A 284 18.83 8.17 21.85
CA LEU A 284 17.49 8.76 21.84
C LEU A 284 16.67 8.24 23.00
N THR A 285 16.04 9.14 23.76
CA THR A 285 15.23 8.73 24.91
C THR A 285 13.82 8.31 24.49
N VAL A 286 13.17 7.43 25.24
CA VAL A 286 11.76 7.07 24.98
C VAL A 286 10.82 8.27 25.00
N PRO A 287 10.94 9.26 25.92
CA PRO A 287 10.14 10.49 25.85
C PRO A 287 10.37 11.34 24.59
N GLU A 288 11.62 11.44 24.11
CA GLU A 288 11.95 12.14 22.86
C GLU A 288 11.27 11.47 21.66
N LEU A 289 11.35 10.13 21.58
CA LEU A 289 10.66 9.35 20.56
C LEU A 289 9.13 9.47 20.67
N GLY A 290 8.58 9.40 21.89
CA GLY A 290 7.16 9.59 22.15
C GLY A 290 6.64 10.94 21.61
N SER A 291 7.39 12.01 21.87
CA SER A 291 7.06 13.35 21.38
C SER A 291 7.12 13.43 19.85
N PHE A 292 8.10 12.78 19.23
CA PHE A 292 8.20 12.68 17.77
C PHE A 292 6.99 11.94 17.17
N TRP A 293 6.56 10.84 17.78
CA TRP A 293 5.39 10.09 17.33
C TRP A 293 4.10 10.90 17.44
N ASP A 294 3.91 11.62 18.55
CA ASP A 294 2.71 12.44 18.76
C ASP A 294 2.60 13.59 17.76
N VAL A 295 3.69 14.34 17.53
CA VAL A 295 3.67 15.43 16.54
C VAL A 295 3.46 14.90 15.11
N THR A 296 4.06 13.75 14.79
CA THR A 296 3.89 13.10 13.49
C THR A 296 2.44 12.65 13.29
N LEU A 297 1.84 11.98 14.27
CA LEU A 297 0.43 11.56 14.20
C LEU A 297 -0.51 12.76 14.06
N GLY A 298 -0.28 13.84 14.80
CA GLY A 298 -1.11 15.05 14.70
C GLY A 298 -1.13 15.63 13.28
N HIS A 299 0.03 15.71 12.63
CA HIS A 299 0.17 16.14 11.24
C HIS A 299 -0.52 15.18 10.25
N ILE A 300 -0.28 13.88 10.40
CA ILE A 300 -0.86 12.86 9.51
C ILE A 300 -2.39 12.81 9.64
N ASP A 301 -2.93 12.79 10.86
CA ASP A 301 -4.37 12.75 11.12
C ASP A 301 -5.05 14.02 10.58
N HIS A 302 -4.42 15.19 10.70
CA HIS A 302 -4.89 16.43 10.06
C HIS A 302 -5.00 16.27 8.55
N SER A 303 -3.92 15.81 7.92
CA SER A 303 -3.86 15.64 6.47
C SER A 303 -4.85 14.61 5.94
N ILE A 304 -5.10 13.52 6.66
CA ILE A 304 -6.14 12.55 6.29
C ILE A 304 -7.51 13.21 6.34
N ARG A 305 -7.85 13.95 7.41
CA ARG A 305 -9.14 14.65 7.53
C ARG A 305 -9.34 15.69 6.44
N ALA A 306 -8.30 16.44 6.07
CA ALA A 306 -8.33 17.41 4.99
C ALA A 306 -8.56 16.77 3.59
N ASN A 307 -8.37 15.45 3.47
CA ASN A 307 -8.61 14.69 2.23
C ASN A 307 -10.00 14.06 2.12
N ARG A 308 -10.92 14.38 3.04
CA ARG A 308 -12.32 13.96 2.91
C ARG A 308 -13.03 14.79 1.83
N ARG A 309 -13.66 14.10 0.90
CA ARG A 309 -14.44 14.68 -0.20
C ARG A 309 -15.84 15.09 0.26
N ALA A 310 -16.48 15.94 -0.54
CA ALA A 310 -17.85 16.37 -0.31
C ALA A 310 -18.87 15.22 -0.39
N ASP A 311 -18.59 14.19 -1.19
CA ASP A 311 -19.42 12.97 -1.32
C ASP A 311 -19.22 11.98 -0.16
N GLY A 312 -18.31 12.25 0.79
CA GLY A 312 -18.02 11.40 1.93
C GLY A 312 -16.87 10.40 1.72
N LEU A 313 -16.38 10.25 0.49
CA LEU A 313 -15.19 9.45 0.18
C LEU A 313 -13.90 10.19 0.56
N TYR A 314 -12.75 9.54 0.41
CA TYR A 314 -11.44 10.16 0.60
C TYR A 314 -10.64 10.20 -0.70
N HIS A 315 -9.83 11.24 -0.88
CA HIS A 315 -8.87 11.29 -1.98
C HIS A 315 -7.82 10.17 -1.82
N ALA A 316 -7.45 9.53 -2.93
CA ALA A 316 -6.39 8.51 -2.96
C ALA A 316 -5.04 9.12 -3.37
N TYR A 317 -5.07 9.87 -4.46
CA TYR A 317 -3.93 10.57 -5.02
C TYR A 317 -4.32 12.01 -5.33
N ASN A 318 -3.42 12.92 -4.99
CA ASN A 318 -3.50 14.34 -5.33
C ASN A 318 -2.38 14.70 -6.31
N LEU A 319 -2.44 15.91 -6.85
CA LEU A 319 -1.35 16.53 -7.59
C LEU A 319 -0.86 17.74 -6.81
N MET A 320 0.46 17.91 -6.74
CA MET A 320 1.08 19.14 -6.26
C MET A 320 1.49 20.03 -7.44
N GLU A 321 1.34 21.35 -7.27
CA GLU A 321 1.86 22.35 -8.19
C GLU A 321 2.76 23.31 -7.45
N VAL A 322 4.05 23.28 -7.79
CA VAL A 322 5.06 24.16 -7.20
C VAL A 322 5.03 25.49 -7.94
N SER A 323 4.92 26.58 -7.19
CA SER A 323 5.02 27.96 -7.68
C SER A 323 5.90 28.80 -6.75
N GLU A 324 6.17 30.05 -7.12
CA GLU A 324 6.83 31.00 -6.22
C GLU A 324 6.02 31.23 -4.93
N ASP A 325 4.70 31.21 -5.03
CA ASP A 325 3.76 31.49 -3.93
C ASP A 325 3.58 30.31 -2.95
N GLY A 326 3.97 29.09 -3.34
CA GLY A 326 3.84 27.90 -2.49
C GLY A 326 3.60 26.61 -3.27
N ILE A 327 3.00 25.63 -2.60
CA ILE A 327 2.57 24.36 -3.18
C ILE A 327 1.04 24.28 -3.14
N ALA A 328 0.42 24.40 -4.31
CA ALA A 328 -1.02 24.22 -4.47
C ALA A 328 -1.36 22.72 -4.60
N ILE A 329 -2.55 22.33 -4.15
CA ILE A 329 -3.07 20.96 -4.25
C ILE A 329 -4.19 20.94 -5.30
N ARG A 330 -4.12 19.99 -6.23
CA ARG A 330 -5.23 19.61 -7.10
C ARG A 330 -5.67 18.19 -6.83
N HIS A 331 -6.96 17.96 -6.88
CA HIS A 331 -7.56 16.66 -6.58
C HIS A 331 -7.88 15.89 -7.87
N LEU A 332 -7.80 14.56 -7.78
CA LEU A 332 -8.19 13.63 -8.83
C LEU A 332 -9.59 13.04 -8.55
N ASP A 333 -10.11 12.30 -9.54
CA ASP A 333 -11.34 11.51 -9.39
C ASP A 333 -11.25 10.55 -8.18
N GLU A 334 -12.41 10.16 -7.65
CA GLU A 334 -12.49 9.14 -6.61
C GLU A 334 -11.82 7.83 -7.04
N MET A 335 -11.15 7.14 -6.12
CA MET A 335 -10.51 5.86 -6.40
C MET A 335 -10.74 4.88 -5.26
N LEU A 336 -10.97 3.62 -5.60
CA LEU A 336 -11.25 2.55 -4.62
C LEU A 336 -10.10 2.39 -3.61
N GLU A 337 -8.87 2.50 -4.10
CA GLU A 337 -7.66 2.32 -3.29
C GLU A 337 -7.57 3.31 -2.11
N GLY A 338 -8.01 4.56 -2.30
CA GLY A 338 -8.07 5.54 -1.21
C GLY A 338 -9.05 5.13 -0.11
N GLN A 339 -10.14 4.45 -0.49
CA GLN A 339 -11.18 4.03 0.45
C GLN A 339 -10.68 2.84 1.27
N VAL A 340 -10.04 1.87 0.60
CA VAL A 340 -9.33 0.77 1.27
C VAL A 340 -8.30 1.30 2.27
N ALA A 341 -7.48 2.27 1.84
CA ALA A 341 -6.41 2.82 2.66
C ALA A 341 -6.95 3.55 3.90
N VAL A 342 -7.98 4.40 3.76
CA VAL A 342 -8.52 5.15 4.90
C VAL A 342 -9.27 4.25 5.88
N LEU A 343 -10.05 3.27 5.40
CA LEU A 343 -10.71 2.27 6.25
C LEU A 343 -9.69 1.47 7.06
N GLY A 344 -8.57 1.10 6.43
CA GLY A 344 -7.49 0.36 7.06
C GLY A 344 -6.51 1.21 7.87
N SER A 345 -6.68 2.53 7.99
CA SER A 345 -5.70 3.44 8.63
C SER A 345 -5.81 3.52 10.15
N GLY A 346 -7.00 3.23 10.69
CA GLY A 346 -7.37 3.50 12.08
C GLY A 346 -7.55 4.99 12.43
N ALA A 347 -7.55 5.89 11.44
CA ALA A 347 -7.82 7.32 11.64
C ALA A 347 -9.32 7.63 11.83
N LEU A 348 -10.19 6.74 11.37
CA LEU A 348 -11.64 6.83 11.46
C LEU A 348 -12.18 5.88 12.54
N CYS A 349 -13.26 6.28 13.21
CA CYS A 349 -14.04 5.36 14.03
C CYS A 349 -14.94 4.47 13.16
N ALA A 350 -15.48 3.38 13.74
CA ALA A 350 -16.32 2.43 13.01
C ALA A 350 -17.55 3.07 12.33
N ARG A 351 -18.14 4.10 12.94
CA ARG A 351 -19.27 4.85 12.36
C ARG A 351 -18.85 5.62 11.11
N GLU A 352 -17.74 6.34 11.17
CA GLU A 352 -17.19 7.05 10.01
C GLU A 352 -16.81 6.07 8.89
N CYS A 353 -16.27 4.89 9.22
CA CYS A 353 -16.03 3.83 8.25
C CYS A 353 -17.33 3.34 7.58
N ALA A 354 -18.41 3.15 8.34
CA ALA A 354 -19.71 2.79 7.77
C ALA A 354 -20.25 3.89 6.83
N ASP A 355 -20.06 5.16 7.19
CA ASP A 355 -20.47 6.29 6.34
C ASP A 355 -19.66 6.36 5.03
N VAL A 356 -18.37 6.04 5.06
CA VAL A 356 -17.54 5.91 3.84
C VAL A 356 -18.04 4.77 2.96
N LEU A 357 -18.43 3.63 3.54
CA LEU A 357 -18.95 2.48 2.78
C LEU A 357 -20.32 2.76 2.17
N ASP A 358 -21.19 3.50 2.88
CA ASP A 358 -22.46 3.99 2.32
C ASP A 358 -22.20 4.90 1.11
N ALA A 359 -21.29 5.87 1.25
CA ALA A 359 -20.89 6.74 0.15
C ALA A 359 -20.26 5.95 -1.02
N LEU A 360 -19.46 4.94 -0.74
CA LEU A 360 -18.83 4.09 -1.75
C LEU A 360 -19.86 3.31 -2.56
N ARG A 361 -20.89 2.76 -1.89
CA ARG A 361 -21.99 2.03 -2.55
C ARG A 361 -22.78 2.92 -3.50
N GLU A 362 -22.97 4.19 -3.17
CA GLU A 362 -23.70 5.17 -3.99
C GLU A 362 -22.80 5.88 -5.03
N SER A 363 -21.50 5.61 -5.02
CA SER A 363 -20.53 6.30 -5.89
C SER A 363 -20.50 5.75 -7.32
N ARG A 364 -19.82 6.49 -8.22
CA ARG A 364 -19.52 6.04 -9.59
C ARG A 364 -18.56 4.85 -9.65
N LEU A 365 -17.98 4.44 -8.52
CA LEU A 365 -17.14 3.24 -8.45
C LEU A 365 -17.99 1.97 -8.42
N TYR A 366 -19.24 2.03 -7.98
CA TYR A 366 -20.10 0.86 -7.95
C TYR A 366 -20.54 0.46 -9.37
N ARG A 367 -20.26 -0.80 -9.74
CA ARG A 367 -20.57 -1.41 -11.02
C ARG A 367 -21.67 -2.45 -10.83
N ALA A 368 -22.89 -2.09 -11.26
CA ALA A 368 -24.12 -2.83 -10.95
C ALA A 368 -24.22 -4.23 -11.58
N ASP A 369 -23.76 -4.44 -12.81
CA ASP A 369 -23.84 -5.75 -13.49
C ASP A 369 -22.97 -6.83 -12.82
N GLN A 370 -21.91 -6.40 -12.13
CA GLN A 370 -21.02 -7.28 -11.35
C GLN A 370 -21.24 -7.16 -9.84
N ASP A 371 -22.15 -6.31 -9.37
CA ASP A 371 -22.35 -5.97 -7.95
C ASP A 371 -21.01 -5.74 -7.20
N SER A 372 -20.11 -4.98 -7.81
CA SER A 372 -18.75 -4.79 -7.30
C SER A 372 -18.20 -3.40 -7.61
N TYR A 373 -16.89 -3.16 -7.44
CA TYR A 373 -16.29 -1.83 -7.49
C TYR A 373 -15.18 -1.71 -8.53
N LEU A 374 -15.19 -0.60 -9.26
CA LEU A 374 -14.12 -0.15 -10.17
C LEU A 374 -12.98 0.49 -9.38
N LEU A 375 -11.77 0.52 -9.97
CA LEU A 375 -10.64 1.26 -9.38
C LEU A 375 -10.86 2.78 -9.40
N TYR A 376 -11.49 3.29 -10.45
CA TYR A 376 -11.85 4.69 -10.69
C TYR A 376 -13.07 4.74 -11.62
N PRO A 377 -13.80 5.86 -11.70
CA PRO A 377 -15.01 5.97 -12.50
C PRO A 377 -14.78 5.62 -13.97
N ASP A 378 -15.71 4.84 -14.54
CA ASP A 378 -15.74 4.64 -15.99
C ASP A 378 -16.10 5.96 -16.69
N ARG A 379 -15.56 6.18 -17.89
CA ARG A 379 -15.82 7.39 -18.68
C ARG A 379 -15.71 7.14 -20.17
N LYS A 380 -16.54 7.85 -20.93
CA LYS A 380 -16.45 7.83 -22.39
C LYS A 380 -15.30 8.72 -22.84
N LEU A 381 -14.32 8.14 -23.53
CA LEU A 381 -13.26 8.89 -24.18
C LEU A 381 -13.75 9.47 -25.52
N PRO A 382 -13.23 10.63 -25.95
CA PRO A 382 -13.56 11.19 -27.26
C PRO A 382 -13.26 10.20 -28.37
N GLY A 383 -14.13 10.17 -29.39
CA GLY A 383 -13.89 9.39 -30.61
C GLY A 383 -12.65 9.87 -31.36
N PHE A 384 -12.11 9.05 -32.26
CA PHE A 384 -10.89 9.40 -33.01
C PHE A 384 -10.99 10.73 -33.76
N LEU A 385 -12.15 10.98 -34.41
CA LEU A 385 -12.41 12.22 -35.17
C LEU A 385 -12.75 13.43 -34.27
N GLU A 386 -13.13 13.20 -33.01
CA GLU A 386 -13.40 14.27 -32.04
C GLU A 386 -12.09 14.76 -31.38
N LYS A 387 -11.07 13.90 -31.33
CA LYS A 387 -9.75 14.26 -30.80
C LYS A 387 -9.05 15.24 -31.74
N ASN A 388 -8.15 16.04 -31.15
CA ASN A 388 -7.21 16.88 -31.91
C ASN A 388 -7.89 17.85 -32.88
N THR A 389 -8.96 18.53 -32.45
CA THR A 389 -9.60 19.58 -33.24
C THR A 389 -9.52 20.90 -32.48
N LEU A 390 -8.95 21.93 -33.10
CA LEU A 390 -8.88 23.26 -32.51
C LEU A 390 -10.24 23.96 -32.67
N ALA A 391 -10.68 24.65 -31.61
CA ALA A 391 -11.86 25.49 -31.68
C ALA A 391 -11.62 26.64 -32.69
N PRO A 392 -12.58 26.96 -33.59
CA PRO A 392 -12.43 28.04 -34.57
C PRO A 392 -12.04 29.38 -33.92
N GLU A 393 -12.60 29.68 -32.75
CA GLU A 393 -12.32 30.90 -31.99
C GLU A 393 -10.87 30.94 -31.50
N ALA A 394 -10.30 29.78 -31.13
CA ALA A 394 -8.92 29.68 -30.69
C ALA A 394 -7.92 29.84 -31.84
N VAL A 395 -8.29 29.40 -33.05
CA VAL A 395 -7.50 29.63 -34.27
C VAL A 395 -7.53 31.12 -34.65
N LEU A 396 -8.70 31.75 -34.65
CA LEU A 396 -8.86 33.17 -34.98
C LEU A 396 -8.24 34.11 -33.94
N GLY A 397 -8.25 33.70 -32.67
CA GLY A 397 -7.66 34.46 -31.56
C GLY A 397 -6.14 34.45 -31.54
N SER A 398 -5.49 33.53 -32.28
CA SER A 398 -4.04 33.37 -32.30
C SER A 398 -3.48 33.72 -33.67
N ALA A 399 -2.90 34.92 -33.80
CA ALA A 399 -2.35 35.41 -35.07
C ALA A 399 -1.29 34.45 -35.66
N ILE A 400 -0.49 33.84 -34.78
CA ILE A 400 0.53 32.88 -35.19
C ILE A 400 -0.09 31.58 -35.74
N VAL A 401 -1.10 31.02 -35.07
CA VAL A 401 -1.78 29.82 -35.56
C VAL A 401 -2.51 30.10 -36.86
N ALA A 402 -3.17 31.26 -36.98
CA ALA A 402 -3.81 31.68 -38.23
C ALA A 402 -2.80 31.72 -39.40
N SER A 403 -1.60 32.29 -39.19
CA SER A 403 -0.54 32.29 -40.20
C SER A 403 -0.03 30.90 -40.57
N MET A 404 0.04 29.97 -39.60
CA MET A 404 0.46 28.59 -39.85
C MET A 404 -0.58 27.83 -40.70
N VAL A 405 -1.86 28.19 -40.59
CA VAL A 405 -2.97 27.58 -41.36
C VAL A 405 -3.00 28.10 -42.81
N GLU A 406 -2.49 29.30 -43.07
CA GLU A 406 -2.39 29.87 -44.42
C GLU A 406 -1.28 29.24 -45.27
N GLY A 407 -0.24 28.70 -44.63
CA GLY A 407 0.84 27.98 -45.31
C GLY A 407 0.41 26.57 -45.73
N ASP A 408 0.74 26.18 -46.97
CA ASP A 408 0.65 24.78 -47.38
C ASP A 408 1.73 23.96 -46.63
N ASP A 409 1.32 22.85 -46.03
CA ASP A 409 2.17 21.84 -45.37
C ASP A 409 2.93 22.28 -44.10
N ASP A 410 2.26 22.98 -43.18
CA ASP A 410 2.86 23.39 -41.90
C ASP A 410 3.17 22.20 -40.96
N PRO A 411 4.38 22.04 -40.38
CA PRO A 411 4.75 20.96 -39.44
C PRO A 411 4.07 21.00 -38.07
N ILE A 412 3.31 22.05 -37.71
CA ILE A 412 2.63 22.15 -36.42
C ILE A 412 1.13 21.89 -36.55
N VAL A 413 0.49 22.51 -37.56
CA VAL A 413 -0.95 22.39 -37.78
C VAL A 413 -1.29 21.94 -39.20
N VAL A 414 -2.49 21.41 -39.37
CA VAL A 414 -3.04 21.05 -40.68
C VAL A 414 -4.52 21.39 -40.73
N ARG A 415 -4.99 21.91 -41.87
CA ARG A 415 -6.40 22.15 -42.15
C ARG A 415 -6.98 20.99 -42.95
N ASP A 416 -8.07 20.41 -42.50
CA ASP A 416 -8.76 19.33 -43.21
C ASP A 416 -9.61 19.85 -44.39
N VAL A 417 -10.23 18.92 -45.12
CA VAL A 417 -11.09 19.25 -46.28
C VAL A 417 -12.39 19.98 -45.91
N ASN A 418 -12.76 19.99 -44.63
CA ASN A 418 -13.94 20.66 -44.10
C ASN A 418 -13.60 22.02 -43.46
N GLY A 419 -12.32 22.40 -43.43
CA GLY A 419 -11.84 23.64 -42.83
C GLY A 419 -11.52 23.57 -41.34
N ALA A 420 -11.63 22.40 -40.70
CA ALA A 420 -11.19 22.20 -39.32
C ALA A 420 -9.67 22.18 -39.23
N VAL A 421 -9.13 22.65 -38.10
CA VAL A 421 -7.68 22.73 -37.87
C VAL A 421 -7.28 21.73 -36.79
N HIS A 422 -6.18 21.03 -37.03
CA HIS A 422 -5.65 19.97 -36.18
C HIS A 422 -4.16 20.19 -35.93
N PHE A 423 -3.62 19.76 -34.78
CA PHE A 423 -2.17 19.60 -34.65
C PHE A 423 -1.68 18.41 -35.50
N ARG A 424 -0.43 18.43 -35.95
CA ARG A 424 0.15 17.29 -36.67
C ARG A 424 0.23 16.03 -35.78
N ALA A 425 -0.02 14.88 -36.38
CA ALA A 425 -0.21 13.61 -35.67
C ALA A 425 1.05 13.05 -34.99
N ASP A 426 2.24 13.49 -35.41
CA ASP A 426 3.53 13.12 -34.82
C ASP A 426 3.84 13.89 -33.52
N LEU A 427 3.13 15.00 -33.28
CA LEU A 427 3.18 15.77 -32.04
C LEU A 427 2.40 15.07 -30.93
N ARG A 428 3.02 14.06 -30.34
CA ARG A 428 2.41 13.21 -29.29
C ARG A 428 2.43 13.83 -27.89
N ASN A 429 3.25 14.86 -27.66
CA ASN A 429 3.33 15.54 -26.37
C ASN A 429 3.93 16.94 -26.50
N ARG A 430 3.89 17.68 -25.39
CA ARG A 430 4.41 19.05 -25.26
C ARG A 430 5.90 19.17 -25.62
N HIS A 431 6.72 18.14 -25.34
CA HIS A 431 8.15 18.20 -25.62
C HIS A 431 8.43 18.13 -27.13
N LEU A 432 7.75 17.24 -27.85
CA LEU A 432 7.84 17.17 -29.31
C LEU A 432 7.34 18.46 -29.98
N LEU A 433 6.24 19.03 -29.47
CA LEU A 433 5.76 20.34 -29.93
C LEU A 433 6.81 21.43 -29.67
N ARG A 434 7.37 21.53 -28.47
CA ARG A 434 8.40 22.53 -28.16
C ARG A 434 9.60 22.40 -29.10
N ARG A 435 10.09 21.19 -29.33
CA ARG A 435 11.20 20.94 -30.26
C ARG A 435 10.85 21.37 -31.69
N ALA A 436 9.62 21.11 -32.16
CA ALA A 436 9.17 21.56 -33.47
C ALA A 436 9.05 23.10 -33.58
N LEU A 437 8.79 23.78 -32.46
CA LEU A 437 8.73 25.26 -32.40
C LEU A 437 10.11 25.93 -32.33
N GLU A 438 11.13 25.26 -31.77
CA GLU A 438 12.51 25.78 -31.69
C GLU A 438 13.08 26.14 -33.07
N GLU A 439 12.70 25.39 -34.11
CA GLU A 439 13.13 25.60 -35.49
C GLU A 439 12.53 26.87 -36.13
N ARG A 440 11.54 27.53 -35.48
CA ARG A 440 10.72 28.60 -36.07
C ARG A 440 11.04 30.02 -35.63
N ARG A 441 12.02 30.23 -34.73
CA ARG A 441 12.43 31.56 -34.23
C ARG A 441 11.26 32.41 -33.69
N LEU A 442 10.28 31.76 -33.06
CA LEU A 442 9.14 32.42 -32.41
C LEU A 442 9.58 33.13 -31.13
N SER A 443 8.82 34.14 -30.70
CA SER A 443 8.99 34.73 -29.37
C SER A 443 8.52 33.78 -28.26
N ASP A 444 9.06 33.94 -27.04
CA ASP A 444 8.67 33.12 -25.89
C ASP A 444 7.16 33.20 -25.58
N THR A 445 6.54 34.35 -25.86
CA THR A 445 5.10 34.57 -25.71
C THR A 445 4.31 33.70 -26.69
N GLU A 446 4.69 33.68 -27.97
CA GLU A 446 4.02 32.86 -28.99
C GLU A 446 4.21 31.37 -28.72
N VAL A 447 5.42 30.96 -28.32
CA VAL A 447 5.67 29.57 -27.90
C VAL A 447 4.77 29.19 -26.73
N THR A 448 4.63 30.07 -25.74
CA THR A 448 3.78 29.82 -24.56
C THR A 448 2.30 29.71 -24.95
N GLU A 449 1.83 30.57 -25.85
CA GLU A 449 0.47 30.55 -26.37
C GLU A 449 0.15 29.24 -27.12
N ILE A 450 1.02 28.80 -28.03
CA ILE A 450 0.83 27.54 -28.78
C ILE A 450 0.86 26.33 -27.84
N LEU A 451 1.78 26.31 -26.86
CA LEU A 451 1.82 25.23 -25.87
C LEU A 451 0.56 25.22 -24.98
N ALA A 452 -0.02 26.38 -24.68
CA ALA A 452 -1.27 26.48 -23.94
C ALA A 452 -2.47 26.00 -24.78
N LEU A 453 -2.50 26.31 -26.08
CA LEU A 453 -3.51 25.81 -27.00
C LEU A 453 -3.42 24.29 -27.20
N TYR A 454 -2.20 23.75 -27.31
CA TYR A 454 -2.01 22.30 -27.34
C TYR A 454 -2.50 21.63 -26.05
N GLU A 455 -2.20 22.24 -24.90
CA GLU A 455 -2.70 21.75 -23.61
C GLU A 455 -4.23 21.86 -23.47
N SER A 456 -4.88 22.87 -24.05
CA SER A 456 -6.34 23.00 -24.00
C SER A 456 -7.06 21.99 -24.90
N VAL A 457 -6.40 21.46 -25.94
CA VAL A 457 -6.93 20.41 -26.80
C VAL A 457 -6.76 19.02 -26.18
N PHE A 458 -5.58 18.74 -25.59
CA PHE A 458 -5.24 17.39 -25.14
C PHE A 458 -5.36 17.17 -23.62
N HIS A 459 -5.37 18.24 -22.83
CA HIS A 459 -5.45 18.19 -21.36
C HIS A 459 -4.43 17.23 -20.72
N HIS A 460 -3.20 17.20 -21.23
CA HIS A 460 -2.17 16.26 -20.79
C HIS A 460 -1.77 16.45 -19.31
N ARG A 461 -2.01 17.62 -18.71
CA ARG A 461 -1.82 17.82 -17.26
C ARG A 461 -2.75 16.96 -16.40
N ALA A 462 -3.86 16.48 -16.93
CA ALA A 462 -4.78 15.55 -16.26
C ALA A 462 -4.45 14.07 -16.55
N PHE A 463 -3.40 13.79 -17.34
CA PHE A 463 -3.00 12.43 -17.66
C PHE A 463 -2.31 11.77 -16.45
N THR A 464 -2.97 10.78 -15.87
CA THR A 464 -2.44 10.03 -14.72
C THR A 464 -1.71 8.75 -15.14
N GLY A 465 -1.82 8.34 -16.41
CA GLY A 465 -1.22 7.12 -16.95
C GLY A 465 -2.18 6.42 -17.92
N ARG A 466 -1.83 5.19 -18.31
CA ARG A 466 -2.63 4.37 -19.24
C ARG A 466 -4.02 4.00 -18.69
N SER A 467 -4.20 4.04 -17.37
CA SER A 467 -5.44 3.80 -16.62
C SER A 467 -6.69 4.38 -17.30
N GLY A 468 -6.63 5.67 -17.62
CA GLY A 468 -7.73 6.41 -18.23
C GLY A 468 -7.77 6.36 -19.76
N ALA A 469 -6.97 5.51 -20.41
CA ALA A 469 -6.78 5.49 -21.86
C ALA A 469 -6.97 4.10 -22.51
N PHE A 470 -7.37 3.08 -21.73
CA PHE A 470 -7.68 1.73 -22.19
C PHE A 470 -8.84 1.11 -21.39
N TYR A 471 -9.33 -0.07 -21.80
CA TYR A 471 -10.61 -0.64 -21.34
C TYR A 471 -10.52 -2.02 -20.68
N LYS A 472 -9.31 -2.47 -20.31
CA LYS A 472 -9.04 -3.81 -19.74
C LYS A 472 -7.92 -3.69 -18.69
N TYR A 473 -7.66 -4.74 -17.92
CA TYR A 473 -6.69 -4.75 -16.82
C TYR A 473 -7.10 -3.76 -15.73
N GLU A 474 -6.30 -2.75 -15.45
CA GLU A 474 -6.68 -1.66 -14.54
C GLU A 474 -7.64 -0.67 -15.20
N GLY A 475 -7.86 -0.73 -16.51
CA GLY A 475 -8.52 0.32 -17.30
C GLY A 475 -9.99 0.61 -17.02
N LEU A 476 -10.53 1.53 -17.81
CA LEU A 476 -11.91 2.03 -17.70
C LEU A 476 -12.95 0.90 -17.78
N GLY A 477 -13.91 0.92 -16.85
CA GLY A 477 -14.99 -0.07 -16.76
C GLY A 477 -14.56 -1.45 -16.26
N CYS A 478 -13.31 -1.61 -15.81
CA CYS A 478 -12.76 -2.89 -15.36
C CYS A 478 -12.73 -3.01 -13.83
N VAL A 479 -13.26 -4.12 -13.30
CA VAL A 479 -13.10 -4.48 -11.88
C VAL A 479 -11.76 -5.18 -11.73
N TYR A 480 -10.93 -4.71 -10.78
CA TYR A 480 -9.65 -5.34 -10.45
C TYR A 480 -9.76 -6.01 -9.08
N TRP A 481 -9.89 -7.34 -9.08
CA TRP A 481 -10.40 -8.11 -7.93
C TRP A 481 -9.51 -8.05 -6.70
N HIS A 482 -8.19 -7.91 -6.86
CA HIS A 482 -7.29 -7.76 -5.72
C HIS A 482 -7.65 -6.55 -4.84
N MET A 483 -8.04 -5.41 -5.44
CA MET A 483 -8.41 -4.23 -4.67
C MET A 483 -9.77 -4.40 -3.96
N VAL A 484 -10.70 -5.15 -4.58
CA VAL A 484 -11.99 -5.48 -3.95
C VAL A 484 -11.80 -6.41 -2.74
N SER A 485 -10.92 -7.41 -2.84
CA SER A 485 -10.61 -8.25 -1.67
C SER A 485 -9.87 -7.47 -0.58
N LYS A 486 -9.00 -6.51 -0.92
CA LYS A 486 -8.43 -5.59 0.07
C LYS A 486 -9.52 -4.77 0.78
N LEU A 487 -10.51 -4.27 0.03
CA LEU A 487 -11.67 -3.60 0.62
C LEU A 487 -12.39 -4.52 1.62
N LEU A 488 -12.71 -5.75 1.21
CA LEU A 488 -13.41 -6.71 2.06
C LEU A 488 -12.63 -7.00 3.36
N LEU A 489 -11.30 -7.17 3.25
CA LEU A 489 -10.43 -7.36 4.41
C LEU A 489 -10.45 -6.12 5.33
N SER A 490 -10.36 -4.91 4.78
CA SER A 490 -10.47 -3.68 5.59
C SER A 490 -11.81 -3.57 6.32
N VAL A 491 -12.93 -3.95 5.68
CA VAL A 491 -14.25 -3.99 6.35
C VAL A 491 -14.27 -5.03 7.47
N GLN A 492 -13.65 -6.20 7.28
CA GLN A 492 -13.51 -7.22 8.32
C GLN A 492 -12.70 -6.70 9.52
N GLU A 493 -11.59 -6.00 9.27
CA GLU A 493 -10.77 -5.38 10.33
C GLU A 493 -11.56 -4.34 11.12
N VAL A 494 -12.34 -3.49 10.44
CA VAL A 494 -13.21 -2.50 11.09
C VAL A 494 -14.27 -3.20 11.95
N LEU A 495 -14.93 -4.25 11.42
CA LEU A 495 -15.92 -5.04 12.17
C LEU A 495 -15.32 -5.63 13.45
N ALA A 496 -14.10 -6.15 13.39
CA ALA A 496 -13.40 -6.72 14.56
C ALA A 496 -13.04 -5.69 15.64
N SER A 497 -13.10 -4.38 15.33
CA SER A 497 -12.87 -3.27 16.26
C SER A 497 -14.15 -2.75 16.93
N VAL A 498 -15.33 -3.15 16.47
CA VAL A 498 -16.60 -2.69 17.03
C VAL A 498 -16.87 -3.40 18.36
N GLY A 499 -17.25 -2.63 19.38
CA GLY A 499 -17.65 -3.19 20.67
C GLY A 499 -19.06 -3.80 20.65
N GLY A 500 -19.59 -4.09 21.84
CA GLY A 500 -20.84 -4.82 22.03
C GLY A 500 -21.99 -4.00 22.62
N ASN A 501 -21.91 -2.67 22.66
CA ASN A 501 -23.03 -1.85 23.14
C ASN A 501 -24.12 -1.67 22.06
N PRO A 502 -25.37 -1.30 22.42
CA PRO A 502 -26.47 -1.24 21.43
C PRO A 502 -26.25 -0.27 20.26
N GLU A 503 -25.57 0.86 20.49
CA GLU A 503 -25.27 1.83 19.42
C GLU A 503 -24.18 1.30 18.47
N GLU A 504 -23.19 0.61 19.03
CA GLU A 504 -22.14 -0.10 18.29
C GLU A 504 -22.71 -1.28 17.49
N GLU A 505 -23.70 -2.00 18.03
CA GLU A 505 -24.34 -3.11 17.31
C GLU A 505 -25.08 -2.64 16.05
N ALA A 506 -25.74 -1.47 16.10
CA ALA A 506 -26.36 -0.88 14.91
C ALA A 506 -25.31 -0.52 13.82
N VAL A 507 -24.12 -0.09 14.24
CA VAL A 507 -22.99 0.17 13.32
C VAL A 507 -22.41 -1.15 12.80
N ALA A 508 -22.24 -2.15 13.66
CA ALA A 508 -21.79 -3.48 13.28
C ALA A 508 -22.70 -4.10 12.22
N GLU A 509 -24.01 -3.97 12.38
CA GLU A 509 -24.98 -4.51 11.41
C GLU A 509 -24.88 -3.80 10.04
N ARG A 510 -24.72 -2.47 10.03
CA ARG A 510 -24.44 -1.71 8.79
C ARG A 510 -23.16 -2.22 8.10
N LEU A 511 -22.10 -2.42 8.87
CA LEU A 511 -20.83 -2.93 8.36
C LEU A 511 -20.95 -4.38 7.86
N ARG A 512 -21.70 -5.26 8.55
CA ARG A 512 -21.96 -6.65 8.11
C ARG A 512 -22.72 -6.69 6.79
N LYS A 513 -23.67 -5.77 6.58
CA LYS A 513 -24.37 -5.62 5.31
C LYS A 513 -23.41 -5.27 4.17
N HIS A 514 -22.52 -4.30 4.39
CA HIS A 514 -21.48 -3.96 3.40
C HIS A 514 -20.51 -5.11 3.15
N TYR A 515 -20.04 -5.75 4.21
CA TYR A 515 -19.18 -6.93 4.14
C TYR A 515 -19.80 -8.03 3.27
N THR A 516 -21.06 -8.37 3.54
CA THR A 516 -21.80 -9.39 2.78
C THR A 516 -21.96 -8.99 1.31
N GLY A 517 -22.35 -7.74 1.04
CA GLY A 517 -22.49 -7.26 -0.35
C GLY A 517 -21.17 -7.28 -1.13
N ILE A 518 -20.05 -6.87 -0.51
CA ILE A 518 -18.73 -6.93 -1.14
C ILE A 518 -18.32 -8.39 -1.39
N ARG A 519 -18.53 -9.28 -0.40
CA ARG A 519 -18.20 -10.70 -0.50
C ARG A 519 -18.98 -11.40 -1.61
N ASP A 520 -20.29 -11.16 -1.68
CA ASP A 520 -21.13 -11.74 -2.73
C ASP A 520 -20.72 -11.21 -4.11
N GLY A 521 -20.30 -9.94 -4.19
CA GLY A 521 -19.73 -9.29 -5.36
C GLY A 521 -18.44 -9.94 -5.90
N LEU A 522 -17.59 -10.56 -5.05
CA LEU A 522 -16.40 -11.31 -5.48
C LEU A 522 -16.76 -12.49 -6.40
N GLY A 523 -17.99 -13.00 -6.28
CA GLY A 523 -18.60 -13.78 -7.34
C GLY A 523 -18.51 -15.30 -7.21
N VAL A 524 -18.06 -15.85 -6.07
CA VAL A 524 -17.99 -17.31 -5.82
C VAL A 524 -19.36 -18.00 -6.01
N HIS A 525 -20.46 -17.27 -5.82
CA HIS A 525 -21.84 -17.74 -5.99
C HIS A 525 -22.53 -17.22 -7.26
N LYS A 526 -21.83 -16.50 -8.13
CA LYS A 526 -22.39 -16.09 -9.44
C LYS A 526 -22.52 -17.30 -10.35
N THR A 527 -23.43 -17.22 -11.31
CA THR A 527 -23.48 -18.23 -12.38
C THR A 527 -22.21 -18.14 -13.24
N PRO A 528 -21.75 -19.25 -13.86
CA PRO A 528 -20.62 -19.23 -14.77
C PRO A 528 -20.77 -18.21 -15.91
N ASP A 529 -22.00 -17.93 -16.37
CA ASP A 529 -22.26 -16.94 -17.42
C ASP A 529 -22.00 -15.49 -16.96
N VAL A 530 -22.41 -15.14 -15.73
CA VAL A 530 -22.20 -13.80 -15.17
C VAL A 530 -20.74 -13.60 -14.76
N TYR A 531 -20.12 -14.64 -14.20
CA TYR A 531 -18.70 -14.64 -13.86
C TYR A 531 -17.81 -14.66 -15.12
N GLY A 532 -18.26 -15.40 -16.13
CA GLY A 532 -17.59 -15.66 -17.40
C GLY A 532 -16.43 -16.66 -17.33
N ALA A 533 -16.38 -17.46 -16.26
CA ALA A 533 -15.47 -18.57 -16.03
C ALA A 533 -16.00 -19.46 -14.89
N MET A 534 -15.19 -20.41 -14.41
CA MET A 534 -15.51 -21.17 -13.19
C MET A 534 -15.43 -20.23 -11.96
N PRO A 535 -16.52 -20.01 -11.21
CA PRO A 535 -16.54 -19.03 -10.12
C PRO A 535 -15.64 -19.36 -8.92
N LEU A 536 -15.16 -20.61 -8.84
CA LEU A 536 -14.23 -21.06 -7.81
C LEU A 536 -12.77 -20.72 -8.12
N ASP A 537 -12.45 -20.35 -9.36
CA ASP A 537 -11.10 -20.01 -9.78
C ASP A 537 -10.88 -18.49 -9.63
N PRO A 538 -9.77 -18.03 -9.05
CA PRO A 538 -9.46 -16.62 -8.95
C PRO A 538 -8.96 -16.04 -10.30
N TYR A 539 -9.30 -14.79 -10.56
CA TYR A 539 -8.91 -14.05 -11.76
C TYR A 539 -8.47 -12.63 -11.40
N SER A 540 -7.55 -12.03 -12.14
CA SER A 540 -7.07 -10.68 -11.80
C SER A 540 -8.13 -9.60 -12.00
N HIS A 541 -8.91 -9.67 -13.09
CA HIS A 541 -9.83 -8.60 -13.45
C HIS A 541 -11.01 -9.05 -14.33
N THR A 542 -12.09 -8.25 -14.35
CA THR A 542 -13.26 -8.44 -15.22
C THR A 542 -13.59 -7.12 -15.93
N PRO A 543 -13.34 -6.99 -17.26
CA PRO A 543 -13.63 -5.76 -18.01
C PRO A 543 -15.13 -5.59 -18.27
N SER A 544 -15.53 -4.45 -18.83
CA SER A 544 -16.95 -4.17 -19.13
C SER A 544 -17.53 -5.01 -20.27
N PHE A 545 -16.67 -5.53 -21.16
CA PHE A 545 -17.07 -6.23 -22.39
C PHE A 545 -16.79 -7.74 -22.38
N ALA A 546 -16.27 -8.30 -21.29
CA ALA A 546 -15.97 -9.73 -21.18
C ALA A 546 -16.07 -10.21 -19.71
N GLY A 547 -16.12 -11.54 -19.54
CA GLY A 547 -16.01 -12.21 -18.25
C GLY A 547 -14.62 -12.14 -17.61
N ALA A 548 -14.43 -12.86 -16.51
CA ALA A 548 -13.17 -12.90 -15.75
C ALA A 548 -11.93 -13.22 -16.61
N GLN A 549 -10.80 -12.55 -16.34
CA GLN A 549 -9.56 -12.57 -17.14
C GLN A 549 -8.31 -12.75 -16.26
N GLN A 550 -7.29 -13.42 -16.81
CA GLN A 550 -6.03 -13.77 -16.14
C GLN A 550 -6.22 -14.72 -14.92
N PRO A 551 -6.36 -16.04 -15.15
CA PRO A 551 -6.60 -17.00 -14.08
C PRO A 551 -5.37 -17.21 -13.17
N GLY A 552 -5.63 -17.57 -11.92
CA GLY A 552 -4.66 -18.21 -11.03
C GLY A 552 -3.96 -17.25 -10.08
N MET A 553 -2.69 -16.93 -10.36
CA MET A 553 -1.76 -16.34 -9.39
C MET A 553 -1.92 -14.81 -9.21
N THR A 554 -3.14 -14.36 -8.86
CA THR A 554 -3.42 -12.98 -8.47
C THR A 554 -3.18 -12.78 -6.96
N GLY A 555 -2.73 -11.59 -6.56
CA GLY A 555 -2.60 -11.22 -5.15
C GLY A 555 -3.92 -11.25 -4.36
N GLN A 556 -5.06 -11.30 -5.06
CA GLN A 556 -6.39 -11.46 -4.46
C GLN A 556 -6.45 -12.63 -3.47
N VAL A 557 -5.85 -13.77 -3.83
CA VAL A 557 -5.98 -15.02 -3.05
C VAL A 557 -5.42 -14.90 -1.64
N LYS A 558 -4.39 -14.06 -1.42
CA LYS A 558 -3.84 -13.88 -0.07
C LYS A 558 -4.82 -13.13 0.82
N GLU A 559 -5.56 -12.17 0.26
CA GLU A 559 -6.57 -11.43 1.00
C GLU A 559 -7.72 -12.38 1.37
N ASP A 560 -8.23 -13.13 0.39
CA ASP A 560 -9.35 -14.06 0.56
C ASP A 560 -9.04 -15.18 1.58
N LEU A 561 -7.78 -15.65 1.64
CA LEU A 561 -7.33 -16.59 2.69
C LEU A 561 -7.41 -15.98 4.10
N ILE A 562 -6.95 -14.74 4.27
CA ILE A 562 -7.01 -14.04 5.56
C ILE A 562 -8.47 -13.77 5.95
N ILE A 563 -9.27 -13.32 4.98
CA ILE A 563 -10.70 -13.06 5.16
C ILE A 563 -11.41 -14.33 5.61
N ARG A 564 -11.16 -15.46 4.94
CA ARG A 564 -11.79 -16.74 5.27
C ARG A 564 -11.40 -17.23 6.66
N LEU A 565 -10.16 -17.02 7.08
CA LEU A 565 -9.72 -17.34 8.43
C LEU A 565 -10.50 -16.53 9.49
N GLY A 566 -10.73 -15.23 9.22
CA GLY A 566 -11.58 -14.38 10.04
C GLY A 566 -13.07 -14.78 10.04
N GLU A 567 -13.61 -15.22 8.90
CA GLU A 567 -14.99 -15.76 8.81
C GLU A 567 -15.16 -17.05 9.62
N MET A 568 -14.13 -17.89 9.68
CA MET A 568 -14.05 -19.07 10.56
C MET A 568 -13.90 -18.72 12.04
N GLY A 569 -13.89 -17.43 12.36
CA GLY A 569 -13.75 -16.89 13.70
C GLY A 569 -12.33 -17.01 14.26
N VAL A 570 -11.34 -17.43 13.49
CA VAL A 570 -9.97 -17.55 14.00
C VAL A 570 -9.37 -16.15 14.19
N ARG A 571 -8.98 -15.86 15.43
CA ARG A 571 -8.30 -14.63 15.82
C ARG A 571 -7.13 -14.99 16.72
N VAL A 572 -6.04 -14.24 16.63
CA VAL A 572 -4.90 -14.38 17.54
C VAL A 572 -4.64 -13.05 18.20
N GLU A 573 -4.60 -13.04 19.52
CA GLU A 573 -4.29 -11.86 20.32
C GLU A 573 -3.45 -12.27 21.50
N GLU A 574 -2.39 -11.50 21.78
CA GLU A 574 -1.55 -11.73 22.95
C GLU A 574 -1.09 -13.19 23.03
N GLY A 575 -0.64 -13.77 21.90
CA GLY A 575 -0.16 -15.15 21.80
C GLY A 575 -1.22 -16.22 22.10
N ARG A 576 -2.51 -15.87 22.03
CA ARG A 576 -3.62 -16.81 22.28
C ARG A 576 -4.48 -16.97 21.04
N LEU A 577 -4.77 -18.23 20.69
CA LEU A 577 -5.75 -18.58 19.68
C LEU A 577 -7.16 -18.43 20.26
N ILE A 578 -7.97 -17.62 19.59
CA ILE A 578 -9.33 -17.25 19.99
C ILE A 578 -10.28 -17.56 18.83
N PHE A 579 -11.48 -18.05 19.16
CA PHE A 579 -12.57 -18.26 18.21
C PHE A 579 -13.69 -17.23 18.44
N GLN A 580 -13.91 -16.34 17.48
CA GLN A 580 -14.92 -15.28 17.50
C GLN A 580 -15.77 -15.34 16.22
N PRO A 581 -16.89 -16.08 16.23
CA PRO A 581 -17.68 -16.41 15.03
C PRO A 581 -18.62 -15.28 14.57
N GLN A 582 -18.17 -14.03 14.67
CA GLN A 582 -19.00 -12.83 14.40
C GLN A 582 -19.47 -12.71 12.95
N LEU A 583 -18.76 -13.37 12.02
CA LEU A 583 -19.06 -13.40 10.59
C LEU A 583 -19.53 -14.79 10.11
N ALA A 584 -19.53 -15.79 10.99
CA ALA A 584 -19.89 -17.15 10.64
C ALA A 584 -21.40 -17.26 10.42
N THR A 585 -21.82 -17.86 9.31
CA THR A 585 -23.24 -18.01 8.99
C THR A 585 -23.74 -19.43 9.29
N ARG A 586 -24.99 -19.56 9.75
CA ARG A 586 -25.60 -20.87 10.04
C ARG A 586 -25.68 -21.78 8.81
N ALA A 587 -25.73 -21.20 7.62
CA ALA A 587 -25.82 -21.92 6.35
C ALA A 587 -24.53 -22.67 5.99
N GLU A 588 -23.40 -22.36 6.64
CA GLU A 588 -22.11 -23.03 6.40
C GLU A 588 -21.99 -24.38 7.13
N PHE A 589 -22.89 -24.67 8.07
CA PHE A 589 -22.89 -25.93 8.81
C PHE A 589 -23.53 -27.06 7.99
N LEU A 590 -22.97 -28.26 8.14
CA LEU A 590 -23.41 -29.41 7.37
C LEU A 590 -24.88 -29.78 7.65
N PRO A 591 -25.72 -29.93 6.60
CA PRO A 591 -27.08 -30.42 6.74
C PRO A 591 -27.16 -31.95 6.88
N GLU A 592 -26.07 -32.65 6.56
CA GLU A 592 -25.94 -34.11 6.60
C GLU A 592 -24.54 -34.51 7.07
N ALA A 593 -24.39 -35.68 7.69
CA ALA A 593 -23.09 -36.16 8.15
C ALA A 593 -22.14 -36.42 6.97
N ARG A 594 -20.86 -36.04 7.12
CA ARG A 594 -19.83 -36.20 6.08
C ARG A 594 -18.48 -36.59 6.66
N THR A 595 -17.57 -37.05 5.81
CA THR A 595 -16.18 -37.32 6.18
C THR A 595 -15.29 -36.17 5.75
N PHE A 596 -14.61 -35.53 6.69
CA PHE A 596 -13.56 -34.57 6.42
C PHE A 596 -12.22 -35.29 6.30
N ARG A 597 -11.54 -35.15 5.16
CA ARG A 597 -10.22 -35.73 4.90
C ARG A 597 -9.18 -34.62 4.88
N PHE A 598 -8.06 -34.82 5.55
CA PHE A 598 -7.02 -33.81 5.71
C PHE A 598 -5.64 -34.47 5.87
N ILE A 599 -4.59 -33.66 5.76
CA ILE A 599 -3.22 -34.05 6.10
C ILE A 599 -2.90 -33.48 7.48
N ASP A 600 -2.50 -34.31 8.43
CA ASP A 600 -2.14 -33.86 9.76
C ASP A 600 -0.73 -33.25 9.83
N VAL A 601 -0.37 -32.70 10.98
CA VAL A 601 0.94 -32.05 11.22
C VAL A 601 2.15 -32.99 11.00
N ASP A 602 1.95 -34.32 11.09
CA ASP A 602 2.98 -35.33 10.84
C ASP A 602 3.04 -35.74 9.35
N GLY A 603 2.28 -35.06 8.49
CA GLY A 603 2.20 -35.31 7.05
C GLY A 603 1.39 -36.55 6.68
N GLN A 604 0.59 -37.10 7.60
CA GLN A 604 -0.20 -38.30 7.38
C GLN A 604 -1.63 -37.97 6.92
N GLU A 605 -2.17 -38.78 6.02
CA GLU A 605 -3.59 -38.72 5.67
C GLU A 605 -4.45 -39.18 6.85
N ALA A 606 -5.42 -38.35 7.22
CA ALA A 606 -6.35 -38.62 8.30
C ALA A 606 -7.79 -38.24 7.89
N SER A 607 -8.76 -38.75 8.65
CA SER A 607 -10.16 -38.43 8.42
C SER A 607 -10.94 -38.28 9.72
N LEU A 608 -11.89 -37.34 9.74
CA LEU A 608 -12.85 -37.15 10.82
C LEU A 608 -14.27 -37.37 10.30
N HIS A 609 -15.08 -38.06 11.09
CA HIS A 609 -16.53 -38.07 10.89
C HIS A 609 -17.11 -36.76 11.44
N LEU A 610 -17.85 -36.05 10.60
CA LEU A 610 -18.55 -34.82 10.93
C LEU A 610 -20.05 -35.09 10.98
N GLU A 611 -20.67 -34.66 12.07
CA GLU A 611 -22.11 -34.79 12.28
C GLU A 611 -22.88 -33.60 11.67
N ILE A 612 -24.20 -33.73 11.59
CA ILE A 612 -25.10 -32.63 11.22
C ILE A 612 -24.87 -31.45 12.17
N GLY A 613 -24.84 -30.23 11.64
CA GLY A 613 -24.62 -29.04 12.47
C GLY A 613 -23.17 -28.81 12.87
N THR A 614 -22.22 -29.49 12.21
CA THR A 614 -20.77 -29.22 12.33
C THR A 614 -20.19 -28.66 11.04
N LEU A 615 -19.07 -27.96 11.15
CA LEU A 615 -18.19 -27.60 10.03
C LEU A 615 -16.74 -27.86 10.45
N ALA A 616 -15.85 -28.10 9.49
CA ALA A 616 -14.44 -28.32 9.79
C ALA A 616 -13.51 -27.50 8.91
N PHE A 617 -12.39 -27.10 9.49
CA PHE A 617 -11.27 -26.43 8.83
C PHE A 617 -9.98 -26.75 9.59
N THR A 618 -8.87 -26.15 9.17
CA THR A 618 -7.59 -26.30 9.86
C THR A 618 -6.99 -24.94 10.18
N THR A 619 -6.32 -24.83 11.32
CA THR A 619 -5.44 -23.70 11.64
C THR A 619 -4.09 -24.23 12.07
N CYS A 620 -3.00 -23.74 11.48
CA CYS A 620 -1.65 -24.32 11.61
C CYS A 620 -1.64 -25.86 11.40
N GLN A 621 -2.52 -26.34 10.50
CA GLN A 621 -2.76 -27.76 10.21
C GLN A 621 -3.37 -28.61 11.33
N VAL A 622 -3.77 -28.01 12.45
CA VAL A 622 -4.59 -28.66 13.48
C VAL A 622 -6.07 -28.60 13.04
N PRO A 623 -6.78 -29.74 12.97
CA PRO A 623 -8.19 -29.76 12.60
C PRO A 623 -9.05 -29.13 13.70
N VAL A 624 -9.93 -28.22 13.28
CA VAL A 624 -10.96 -27.58 14.10
C VAL A 624 -12.31 -28.03 13.61
N VAL A 625 -13.13 -28.59 14.50
CA VAL A 625 -14.53 -28.91 14.26
C VAL A 625 -15.37 -27.89 15.02
N ALA A 626 -16.01 -26.97 14.31
CA ALA A 626 -16.93 -26.03 14.92
C ALA A 626 -18.34 -26.64 15.00
N HIS A 627 -18.99 -26.45 16.14
CA HIS A 627 -20.31 -26.98 16.47
C HIS A 627 -21.32 -25.84 16.56
N ARG A 628 -22.45 -25.99 15.85
CA ARG A 628 -23.53 -25.00 15.84
C ARG A 628 -24.22 -24.87 17.20
N ALA A 629 -24.39 -25.98 17.91
CA ALA A 629 -25.18 -26.06 19.14
C ALA A 629 -24.32 -26.34 20.36
N GLY A 630 -24.78 -25.92 21.55
CA GLY A 630 -24.10 -26.13 22.82
C GLY A 630 -23.40 -24.88 23.37
N PRO A 631 -23.07 -24.85 24.67
CA PRO A 631 -22.52 -23.66 25.31
C PRO A 631 -21.11 -23.33 24.81
N PRO A 632 -20.72 -22.02 24.78
CA PRO A 632 -19.38 -21.56 24.43
C PRO A 632 -18.27 -22.31 25.18
N ARG A 633 -17.54 -23.18 24.48
CA ARG A 633 -16.41 -23.93 25.02
C ARG A 633 -15.52 -24.48 23.90
N ILE A 634 -14.31 -24.89 24.27
CA ILE A 634 -13.42 -25.67 23.42
C ILE A 634 -13.16 -27.02 24.08
N GLU A 635 -13.34 -28.12 23.36
CA GLU A 635 -12.86 -29.43 23.77
C GLU A 635 -11.57 -29.74 23.00
N LEU A 636 -10.47 -29.87 23.74
CA LEU A 636 -9.15 -30.13 23.19
C LEU A 636 -8.83 -31.61 23.29
N THR A 637 -8.46 -32.21 22.16
CA THR A 637 -7.93 -33.58 22.10
C THR A 637 -6.41 -33.52 21.95
N PRO A 638 -5.63 -33.92 22.97
CA PRO A 638 -4.18 -33.94 22.89
C PRO A 638 -3.68 -35.15 22.10
N ARG A 639 -2.37 -35.20 21.83
CA ARG A 639 -1.70 -36.39 21.28
C ARG A 639 -1.82 -37.60 22.20
N GLU A 640 -1.65 -37.37 23.50
CA GLU A 640 -1.68 -38.39 24.54
C GLU A 640 -2.54 -37.90 25.71
N GLY A 641 -3.31 -38.82 26.31
CA GLY A 641 -4.19 -38.53 27.43
C GLY A 641 -5.63 -38.20 27.03
N PRO A 642 -6.50 -37.96 28.04
CA PRO A 642 -7.91 -37.68 27.80
C PRO A 642 -8.13 -36.27 27.22
N SER A 643 -9.21 -36.10 26.46
CA SER A 643 -9.66 -34.78 26.03
C SER A 643 -10.04 -33.91 27.24
N ARG A 644 -9.81 -32.60 27.13
CA ARG A 644 -10.13 -31.63 28.18
C ARG A 644 -11.04 -30.54 27.67
N ALA A 645 -12.01 -30.14 28.49
CA ALA A 645 -12.87 -28.99 28.21
C ALA A 645 -12.22 -27.70 28.72
N ILE A 646 -12.26 -26.66 27.91
CA ILE A 646 -11.79 -25.32 28.20
C ILE A 646 -13.00 -24.39 28.13
N ALA A 647 -13.24 -23.66 29.22
CA ALA A 647 -14.36 -22.71 29.28
C ALA A 647 -14.10 -21.51 28.36
N GLY A 648 -15.13 -21.09 27.61
CA GLY A 648 -15.02 -19.99 26.66
C GLY A 648 -14.33 -20.40 25.34
N LEU A 649 -13.96 -19.39 24.56
CA LEU A 649 -13.49 -19.55 23.18
C LEU A 649 -12.04 -19.10 22.98
N ALA A 650 -11.24 -19.10 24.04
CA ALA A 650 -9.83 -18.73 23.99
C ALA A 650 -8.97 -19.84 24.62
N LEU A 651 -7.91 -20.23 23.91
CA LEU A 651 -6.89 -21.11 24.45
C LEU A 651 -5.92 -20.32 25.33
N ASP A 652 -5.28 -21.02 26.27
CA ASP A 652 -4.11 -20.47 26.97
C ASP A 652 -2.91 -20.32 26.01
N ARG A 653 -1.91 -19.53 26.42
CA ARG A 653 -0.72 -19.24 25.59
C ARG A 653 0.06 -20.53 25.26
N ALA A 654 0.34 -21.37 26.25
CA ALA A 654 1.12 -22.59 26.06
C ALA A 654 0.48 -23.54 25.02
N THR A 655 -0.83 -23.71 25.07
CA THR A 655 -1.58 -24.52 24.11
C THR A 655 -1.58 -23.89 22.72
N SER A 656 -1.70 -22.56 22.66
CA SER A 656 -1.67 -21.81 21.40
C SER A 656 -0.29 -21.92 20.75
N ASP A 657 0.78 -21.75 21.52
CA ASP A 657 2.17 -21.90 21.06
C ASP A 657 2.43 -23.30 20.50
N ALA A 658 1.93 -24.36 21.15
CA ALA A 658 2.04 -25.72 20.62
C ALA A 658 1.37 -25.91 19.24
N ILE A 659 0.28 -25.19 18.99
CA ILE A 659 -0.40 -25.15 17.68
C ILE A 659 0.41 -24.34 16.67
N PHE A 660 0.88 -23.14 17.05
CA PHE A 660 1.64 -22.25 16.18
C PHE A 660 2.99 -22.84 15.75
N GLU A 661 3.68 -23.52 16.67
CA GLU A 661 4.93 -24.23 16.44
C GLU A 661 4.73 -25.62 15.84
N ARG A 662 3.46 -26.03 15.64
CA ARG A 662 3.08 -27.29 14.97
C ARG A 662 3.74 -28.51 15.62
N THR A 663 3.80 -28.54 16.95
CA THR A 663 4.48 -29.60 17.72
C THR A 663 3.76 -30.95 17.66
N GLY A 664 2.49 -30.94 17.26
CA GLY A 664 1.61 -32.10 17.23
C GLY A 664 1.11 -32.58 18.58
N GLU A 665 1.28 -31.76 19.63
CA GLU A 665 0.69 -31.99 20.96
C GLU A 665 -0.83 -31.84 20.96
N VAL A 666 -1.39 -30.97 20.11
CA VAL A 666 -2.83 -30.80 19.92
C VAL A 666 -3.25 -31.51 18.64
N ARG A 667 -4.14 -32.49 18.75
CA ARG A 667 -4.61 -33.30 17.60
C ARG A 667 -5.91 -32.83 17.01
N ARG A 668 -6.78 -32.21 17.81
CA ARG A 668 -8.07 -31.68 17.37
C ARG A 668 -8.62 -30.67 18.37
N LEU A 669 -9.34 -29.68 17.85
CA LEU A 669 -10.17 -28.76 18.63
C LEU A 669 -11.63 -28.91 18.23
N ASP A 670 -12.52 -29.11 19.19
CA ASP A 670 -13.96 -29.04 19.02
C ASP A 670 -14.46 -27.75 19.63
N VAL A 671 -14.94 -26.82 18.80
CA VAL A 671 -15.27 -25.46 19.22
C VAL A 671 -16.78 -25.26 19.16
N TYR A 672 -17.40 -25.04 20.31
CA TYR A 672 -18.83 -24.83 20.45
C TYR A 672 -19.10 -23.33 20.49
N TRP A 673 -19.65 -22.74 19.45
CA TRP A 673 -19.75 -21.28 19.33
C TRP A 673 -20.87 -20.64 20.14
N GLY A 674 -21.84 -21.41 20.63
CA GLY A 674 -22.94 -20.90 21.43
C GLY A 674 -23.87 -19.96 20.66
N PHE A 675 -24.18 -20.27 19.40
CA PHE A 675 -25.29 -19.59 18.72
C PHE A 675 -26.56 -19.73 19.56
N ALA A 676 -27.31 -18.64 19.71
CA ALA A 676 -28.60 -18.68 20.40
C ALA A 676 -29.51 -19.76 19.78
N GLU A 677 -30.18 -20.57 20.58
CA GLU A 677 -31.22 -21.47 20.06
C GLU A 677 -32.34 -20.63 19.42
N GLU A 678 -32.84 -21.07 18.27
CA GLU A 678 -33.93 -20.41 17.54
C GLU A 678 -35.29 -20.74 18.15
#